data_AF-A0A924YKT9-F1
#
_entry.id   AF-A0A924YKT9-F1
#
_cell.length_a   1.000
_cell.length_b   1.000
_cell.length_c   1.000
_cell.angle_alpha   90.00
_cell.angle_beta   90.00
_cell.angle_gamma   90.00
#
_symmetry.space_group_name_H-M   'P 1'
#
loop_
_entity.id
_entity.type
_entity.pdbx_description
1 polymer ?
#
loop_
_entity_poly.entity_id
_entity_poly.type
_entity_poly.pdbx_seq_one_letter_code
_entity_poly.pdbx_strand_id
1 'polypeptide(L)'
;MTERRISLSERIVEILALVSAAGIFVGLTRMFLRRQRQRPFDDIGVGVNYPVSAPVFERPVQVMPPQAASLAPVMMPMVSASAAVPAYERPVQAMPPQAAPKPAPIPKPLPVPVRRQPRALTGMRARTSADSRRRAAQVFTFVAIVLAIMSAYQFRPTEFGAPSYVSEGVLFMLLSFGAGAAALWLRPAVMQWPALSWHSVQPANSQWLTTIGGAAMLLILAEINGHILGVEALQSMSPHVQFGLLVGGTLLVAWGLSGLDFSMARYWITHLRRRDVLIVGGLTLFALVLRLWNLQDGLRVFIHEEIFLFTSYRFLWDPLKLLELADYTIPQPLLFSYWQHMSLQIFGYSLWSFRLPHALFGAAIIPATYILGKHLFNRRVALIAALILATFPPHLHLSRYGLPTMPDALFGTLALGLLAGGLRTNRRAYFAFGGVFLGMTNYFWEAGRLLFTPLAVLWLIGVVVLTFWDSWRRGQGMRGTSQQVSQYLPGLLVAAVATILVAMPIYYTMRGNEVPIAMRYNANGATIDWVKGMLAEGRSSELLQMVTEPFLFLVNLTDRPSIIWYYGGTHPLLLEATVPLFLLGVGFGLWRLRKPGALLLLIWCGATLAGNSLVHPQVVSTRYVVMMPAIALLMSIGIVYGLKLLLPRRLRLPGTASEMRWRPALAGALVVLAGAVVIGQGVYYYGTHLNQFEDRYRREFLTCGDTDDAV
;
A
#
# COMPACT_ATOMS: atom_id res chain seq x y z
N MET A 1 47.29 -20.59 10.71
CA MET A 1 46.77 -19.33 11.29
C MET A 1 47.09 -18.20 10.33
N THR A 2 46.12 -17.82 9.51
CA THR A 2 46.21 -16.65 8.63
C THR A 2 45.22 -15.64 9.17
N GLU A 3 45.71 -14.63 9.89
CA GLU A 3 44.89 -13.52 10.40
C GLU A 3 44.27 -12.79 9.20
N ARG A 4 42.95 -12.92 9.05
CA ARG A 4 42.18 -12.12 8.10
C ARG A 4 42.22 -10.67 8.59
N ARG A 5 43.04 -9.82 7.96
CA ARG A 5 43.00 -8.37 8.17
C ARG A 5 41.64 -7.87 7.71
N ILE A 6 40.75 -7.59 8.68
CA ILE A 6 39.46 -6.93 8.46
C ILE A 6 39.73 -5.57 7.82
N SER A 7 39.10 -5.32 6.68
CA SER A 7 39.25 -4.07 5.93
C SER A 7 38.68 -2.88 6.71
N LEU A 8 39.23 -1.67 6.51
CA LEU A 8 38.73 -0.44 7.16
C LEU A 8 37.23 -0.21 6.88
N SER A 9 36.75 -0.64 5.71
CA SER A 9 35.34 -0.63 5.31
C SER A 9 34.46 -1.54 6.18
N GLU A 10 34.91 -2.75 6.52
CA GLU A 10 34.16 -3.67 7.38
C GLU A 10 34.04 -3.12 8.80
N ARG A 11 35.10 -2.51 9.35
CA ARG A 11 35.06 -1.86 10.67
C ARG A 11 34.11 -0.65 10.70
N ILE A 12 34.04 0.13 9.63
CA ILE A 12 33.11 1.28 9.55
C ILE A 12 31.66 0.79 9.49
N VAL A 13 31.39 -0.29 8.77
CA VAL A 13 30.05 -0.90 8.70
C VAL A 13 29.64 -1.51 10.04
N GLU A 14 30.53 -2.21 10.74
CA GLU A 14 30.28 -2.72 12.10
C GLU A 14 29.99 -1.59 13.08
N ILE A 15 30.78 -0.51 13.06
CA ILE A 15 30.59 0.65 13.95
C ILE A 15 29.25 1.34 13.66
N LEU A 16 28.86 1.51 12.39
CA LEU A 16 27.59 2.12 12.03
C LEU A 16 26.38 1.21 12.34
N ALA A 17 26.53 -0.10 12.19
CA ALA A 17 25.52 -1.08 12.58
C ALA A 17 25.34 -1.12 14.11
N LEU A 18 26.44 -1.09 14.87
CA LEU A 18 26.44 -1.00 16.34
C LEU A 18 25.83 0.31 16.84
N VAL A 19 26.12 1.45 16.20
CA VAL A 19 25.52 2.75 16.54
C VAL A 19 24.02 2.78 16.23
N SER A 20 23.59 2.12 15.16
CA SER A 20 22.16 2.00 14.79
C SER A 20 21.40 1.07 15.76
N ALA A 21 21.98 -0.07 16.12
CA ALA A 21 21.43 -0.99 17.10
C ALA A 21 21.40 -0.38 18.52
N ALA A 22 22.47 0.31 18.93
CA ALA A 22 22.53 1.00 20.23
C ALA A 22 21.57 2.19 20.31
N GLY A 23 21.35 2.92 19.21
CA GLY A 23 20.36 4.01 19.16
C GLY A 23 18.92 3.54 19.38
N ILE A 24 18.59 2.36 18.85
CA ILE A 24 17.28 1.71 19.04
C ILE A 24 17.17 1.13 20.46
N PHE A 25 18.24 0.49 20.95
CA PHE A 25 18.27 -0.12 22.28
C PHE A 25 18.20 0.92 23.41
N VAL A 26 19.01 1.98 23.37
CA VAL A 26 18.98 3.07 24.37
C VAL A 26 17.63 3.81 24.37
N GLY A 27 16.97 3.93 23.21
CA GLY A 27 15.63 4.48 23.10
C GLY A 27 14.56 3.61 23.78
N LEU A 28 14.63 2.29 23.58
CA LEU A 28 13.70 1.33 24.16
C LEU A 28 13.95 1.10 25.67
N THR A 29 15.21 1.01 26.10
CA THR A 29 15.57 0.82 27.51
C THR A 29 15.20 2.05 28.36
N ARG A 30 15.35 3.28 27.85
CA ARG A 30 14.88 4.50 28.55
C ARG A 30 13.36 4.61 28.62
N MET A 31 12.65 4.05 27.64
CA MET A 31 11.19 4.00 27.64
C MET A 31 10.65 2.93 28.61
N PHE A 32 11.38 1.81 28.77
CA PHE A 32 10.96 0.68 29.60
C PHE A 32 11.34 0.85 31.08
N LEU A 33 12.52 1.42 31.38
CA LEU A 33 12.96 1.67 32.77
C LEU A 33 12.13 2.74 33.50
N ARG A 34 11.32 3.54 32.77
CA ARG A 34 10.35 4.46 33.39
C ARG A 34 9.03 3.82 33.82
N ARG A 35 8.75 2.56 33.44
CA ARG A 35 7.45 1.91 33.65
C ARG A 35 7.43 0.70 34.60
N GLN A 36 8.56 0.23 35.12
CA GLN A 36 8.62 -0.97 35.98
C GLN A 36 9.01 -0.70 37.45
N ARG A 37 8.50 0.38 38.06
CA ARG A 37 8.35 0.42 39.52
C ARG A 37 6.88 0.30 39.86
N GLN A 38 6.38 -0.93 39.96
CA GLN A 38 5.50 -1.39 41.05
C GLN A 38 5.00 -2.83 40.83
N ARG A 39 5.38 -3.68 41.80
CA ARG A 39 4.81 -4.96 42.29
C ARG A 39 5.15 -6.28 41.56
N PRO A 40 5.70 -7.28 42.29
CA PRO A 40 5.81 -8.67 41.87
C PRO A 40 4.57 -9.47 42.29
N PHE A 41 4.25 -10.53 41.55
CA PHE A 41 3.50 -11.67 42.06
C PHE A 41 4.10 -12.95 41.48
N ASP A 42 4.35 -13.88 42.40
CA ASP A 42 5.06 -15.15 42.26
C ASP A 42 4.23 -16.23 41.57
N ASP A 43 4.97 -17.21 41.05
CA ASP A 43 4.70 -18.65 40.90
C ASP A 43 3.26 -19.15 40.61
N ILE A 44 3.15 -19.96 39.56
CA ILE A 44 2.68 -21.36 39.61
C ILE A 44 3.02 -22.00 38.26
N GLY A 45 3.87 -23.03 38.29
CA GLY A 45 4.14 -23.91 37.16
C GLY A 45 3.11 -25.03 37.10
N VAL A 46 2.66 -25.39 35.90
CA VAL A 46 2.06 -26.69 35.61
C VAL A 46 2.40 -27.05 34.16
N GLY A 47 3.21 -28.10 33.99
CA GLY A 47 3.40 -28.76 32.72
C GLY A 47 2.27 -29.76 32.47
N VAL A 48 1.77 -29.83 31.23
CA VAL A 48 0.87 -30.90 30.79
C VAL A 48 1.21 -31.28 29.35
N ASN A 49 1.62 -32.54 29.19
CA ASN A 49 1.77 -33.26 27.92
C ASN A 49 0.44 -33.91 27.50
N TYR A 50 0.41 -34.45 26.27
CA TYR A 50 -0.52 -35.43 25.66
C TYR A 50 -1.48 -34.85 24.58
N PRO A 51 -2.07 -35.69 23.70
CA PRO A 51 -1.41 -36.40 22.59
C PRO A 51 -2.19 -36.23 21.26
N VAL A 52 -1.57 -36.65 20.16
CA VAL A 52 -2.16 -36.71 18.81
C VAL A 52 -3.13 -37.89 18.71
N SER A 53 -4.38 -37.66 18.33
CA SER A 53 -5.25 -38.65 17.66
C SER A 53 -6.45 -37.98 17.01
N ALA A 54 -6.56 -38.12 15.69
CA ALA A 54 -7.72 -37.73 14.89
C ALA A 54 -8.73 -38.89 14.85
N PRO A 55 -10.05 -38.66 14.96
CA PRO A 55 -11.04 -39.68 14.66
C PRO A 55 -11.55 -39.56 13.22
N VAL A 56 -11.47 -40.70 12.52
CA VAL A 56 -12.16 -41.03 11.28
C VAL A 56 -13.65 -41.26 11.60
N PHE A 57 -14.56 -40.69 10.80
CA PHE A 57 -15.99 -41.02 10.88
C PHE A 57 -16.55 -41.41 9.52
N GLU A 58 -17.10 -42.63 9.47
CA GLU A 58 -17.82 -43.25 8.36
C GLU A 58 -19.20 -42.61 8.15
N ARG A 59 -19.65 -42.51 6.89
CA ARG A 59 -20.99 -42.05 6.48
C ARG A 59 -21.89 -43.24 6.15
N PRO A 60 -23.21 -43.13 6.38
CA PRO A 60 -24.19 -43.81 5.56
C PRO A 60 -24.91 -42.84 4.60
N VAL A 61 -25.07 -43.31 3.36
CA VAL A 61 -25.77 -42.68 2.23
C VAL A 61 -27.28 -42.85 2.41
N GLN A 62 -28.07 -41.79 2.19
CA GLN A 62 -29.48 -41.91 1.83
C GLN A 62 -29.88 -40.96 0.69
N VAL A 63 -30.65 -41.54 -0.23
CA VAL A 63 -31.02 -41.04 -1.56
C VAL A 63 -32.39 -40.35 -1.50
N MET A 64 -32.52 -39.29 -2.31
CA MET A 64 -33.69 -38.42 -2.49
C MET A 64 -34.83 -39.08 -3.28
N PRO A 65 -36.05 -38.51 -3.26
CA PRO A 65 -36.82 -38.38 -4.51
C PRO A 65 -37.43 -36.97 -4.74
N PRO A 66 -37.87 -36.66 -5.98
CA PRO A 66 -38.03 -35.30 -6.50
C PRO A 66 -39.49 -34.81 -6.47
N GLN A 67 -39.69 -33.48 -6.44
CA GLN A 67 -40.96 -32.86 -6.84
C GLN A 67 -40.74 -31.60 -7.67
N ALA A 68 -41.51 -31.52 -8.76
CA ALA A 68 -41.57 -30.45 -9.75
C ALA A 68 -42.95 -29.77 -9.70
N ALA A 69 -42.99 -28.46 -9.99
CA ALA A 69 -44.09 -27.70 -10.61
C ALA A 69 -43.68 -26.21 -10.62
N SER A 70 -43.28 -25.61 -11.76
CA SER A 70 -44.12 -24.91 -12.76
C SER A 70 -45.04 -23.82 -12.19
N LEU A 71 -44.84 -22.56 -12.59
CA LEU A 71 -45.88 -21.68 -13.15
C LEU A 71 -45.27 -20.38 -13.73
N ALA A 72 -45.78 -20.01 -14.91
CA ALA A 72 -45.32 -18.97 -15.82
C ALA A 72 -46.06 -17.61 -15.57
N PRO A 73 -45.74 -16.52 -16.30
CA PRO A 73 -45.94 -15.13 -15.88
C PRO A 73 -47.28 -14.52 -16.35
N VAL A 74 -47.73 -13.46 -15.67
CA VAL A 74 -48.87 -12.64 -16.09
C VAL A 74 -48.42 -11.23 -16.47
N MET A 75 -48.85 -10.82 -17.67
CA MET A 75 -48.64 -9.54 -18.34
C MET A 75 -49.76 -8.52 -18.04
N MET A 76 -49.37 -7.24 -17.94
CA MET A 76 -50.06 -6.00 -18.42
C MET A 76 -51.39 -5.54 -17.74
N PRO A 77 -51.72 -4.21 -17.73
CA PRO A 77 -51.66 -3.31 -18.88
C PRO A 77 -51.09 -1.88 -18.70
N MET A 78 -50.63 -1.34 -19.84
CA MET A 78 -50.48 0.08 -20.14
C MET A 78 -51.85 0.75 -20.30
N VAL A 79 -51.99 1.99 -19.80
CA VAL A 79 -52.94 2.97 -20.35
C VAL A 79 -52.23 4.32 -20.49
N SER A 80 -52.38 4.86 -21.69
CA SER A 80 -51.97 6.15 -22.22
C SER A 80 -52.79 7.32 -21.67
N ALA A 81 -52.19 8.51 -21.57
CA ALA A 81 -52.89 9.76 -21.86
C ALA A 81 -51.93 10.82 -22.42
N SER A 82 -52.39 11.44 -23.50
CA SER A 82 -51.77 12.45 -24.36
C SER A 82 -52.35 13.83 -24.04
N ALA A 83 -51.54 14.89 -24.14
CA ALA A 83 -51.87 16.27 -24.59
C ALA A 83 -50.68 17.21 -24.23
N ALA A 84 -49.88 17.73 -25.17
CA ALA A 84 -50.12 18.88 -26.06
C ALA A 84 -50.13 20.27 -25.37
N VAL A 85 -48.93 20.91 -25.29
CA VAL A 85 -48.51 22.26 -25.79
C VAL A 85 -49.52 23.43 -25.68
N PRO A 86 -49.15 24.65 -25.15
CA PRO A 86 -48.35 25.59 -25.95
C PRO A 86 -47.28 26.44 -25.27
N ALA A 87 -46.28 26.74 -26.11
CA ALA A 87 -45.29 27.79 -25.95
C ALA A 87 -45.95 29.19 -25.94
N TYR A 88 -45.39 30.08 -25.12
CA TYR A 88 -45.61 31.52 -25.26
C TYR A 88 -44.26 32.24 -25.07
N GLU A 89 -43.58 32.48 -26.19
CA GLU A 89 -42.56 33.51 -26.30
C GLU A 89 -43.24 34.84 -26.63
N ARG A 90 -42.96 35.90 -25.86
CA ARG A 90 -42.90 37.27 -26.38
C ARG A 90 -41.91 38.14 -25.59
N PRO A 91 -41.34 39.17 -26.24
CA PRO A 91 -40.04 39.75 -25.92
C PRO A 91 -40.19 40.99 -25.03
N VAL A 92 -39.28 41.18 -24.09
CA VAL A 92 -39.12 42.49 -23.42
C VAL A 92 -37.92 43.20 -24.04
N GLN A 93 -38.23 44.32 -24.68
CA GLN A 93 -37.31 45.26 -25.31
C GLN A 93 -36.32 45.84 -24.29
N ALA A 94 -35.09 46.04 -24.78
CA ALA A 94 -34.01 46.71 -24.09
C ALA A 94 -34.35 48.18 -23.83
N MET A 95 -34.18 48.61 -22.57
CA MET A 95 -34.10 50.01 -22.18
C MET A 95 -32.62 50.44 -22.13
N PRO A 96 -32.25 51.61 -22.69
CA PRO A 96 -30.87 52.08 -22.64
C PRO A 96 -30.45 52.50 -21.22
N PRO A 97 -29.18 52.33 -20.85
CA PRO A 97 -28.69 52.58 -19.49
C PRO A 97 -28.71 54.07 -19.14
N GLN A 98 -29.28 54.39 -17.98
CA GLN A 98 -29.16 55.71 -17.35
C GLN A 98 -27.69 55.98 -16.97
N ALA A 99 -27.21 57.17 -17.35
CA ALA A 99 -25.85 57.62 -17.07
C ALA A 99 -25.64 57.85 -15.57
N ALA A 100 -24.69 57.13 -14.99
CA ALA A 100 -24.18 57.42 -13.65
C ALA A 100 -23.35 58.74 -13.66
N PRO A 101 -23.42 59.56 -12.59
CA PRO A 101 -22.65 60.80 -12.51
C PRO A 101 -21.14 60.50 -12.47
N LYS A 102 -20.36 61.25 -13.27
CA LYS A 102 -18.90 61.15 -13.33
C LYS A 102 -18.27 61.42 -11.95
N PRO A 103 -17.39 60.56 -11.44
CA PRO A 103 -16.54 60.90 -10.30
C PRO A 103 -15.53 62.00 -10.70
N ALA A 104 -15.28 62.91 -9.76
CA ALA A 104 -14.33 64.02 -9.90
C ALA A 104 -12.91 63.52 -10.25
N PRO A 105 -12.13 64.30 -11.01
CA PRO A 105 -10.78 63.91 -11.40
C PRO A 105 -9.85 63.82 -10.17
N ILE A 106 -9.30 62.63 -9.93
CA ILE A 106 -8.21 62.41 -8.98
C ILE A 106 -6.99 63.20 -9.49
N PRO A 107 -6.34 64.05 -8.66
CA PRO A 107 -5.13 64.75 -9.07
C PRO A 107 -4.05 63.74 -9.43
N LYS A 108 -3.44 63.91 -10.61
CA LYS A 108 -2.30 63.10 -11.06
C LYS A 108 -1.19 63.19 -10.00
N PRO A 109 -0.68 62.07 -9.45
CA PRO A 109 0.50 62.14 -8.62
C PRO A 109 1.66 62.69 -9.48
N LEU A 110 2.35 63.70 -8.93
CA LEU A 110 3.58 64.25 -9.50
C LEU A 110 4.52 63.12 -9.91
N PRO A 111 5.22 63.23 -11.06
CA PRO A 111 6.20 62.24 -11.46
C PRO A 111 7.31 62.19 -10.41
N VAL A 112 7.29 61.15 -9.56
CA VAL A 112 8.43 60.80 -8.72
C VAL A 112 9.59 60.51 -9.69
N PRO A 113 10.76 61.14 -9.53
CA PRO A 113 11.89 60.86 -10.40
C PRO A 113 12.21 59.37 -10.30
N VAL A 114 12.04 58.64 -11.40
CA VAL A 114 12.48 57.26 -11.52
C VAL A 114 13.99 57.27 -11.38
N ARG A 115 14.47 57.07 -10.15
CA ARG A 115 15.86 56.79 -9.85
C ARG A 115 16.18 55.52 -10.63
N ARG A 116 16.91 55.67 -11.75
CA ARG A 116 17.43 54.55 -12.55
C ARG A 116 18.29 53.69 -11.62
N GLN A 117 17.69 52.68 -10.99
CA GLN A 117 18.44 51.66 -10.29
C GLN A 117 19.25 50.87 -11.34
N PRO A 118 20.52 50.56 -11.07
CA PRO A 118 21.33 49.72 -11.96
C PRO A 118 20.84 48.26 -11.90
N ARG A 119 19.73 47.95 -12.59
CA ARG A 119 19.09 46.62 -12.62
C ARG A 119 19.78 45.63 -13.58
N ALA A 120 20.68 46.08 -14.44
CA ALA A 120 21.27 45.22 -15.49
C ALA A 120 22.39 44.30 -14.97
N LEU A 121 23.25 44.78 -14.05
CA LEU A 121 24.42 44.03 -13.58
C LEU A 121 24.11 43.02 -12.46
N THR A 122 23.15 43.35 -11.58
CA THR A 122 22.68 42.45 -10.50
C THR A 122 21.87 41.27 -11.04
N GLY A 123 21.10 41.47 -12.11
CA GLY A 123 20.36 40.40 -12.80
C GLY A 123 21.27 39.38 -13.51
N MET A 124 22.43 39.81 -14.03
CA MET A 124 23.40 38.92 -14.68
C MET A 124 24.11 38.01 -13.66
N ARG A 125 24.63 38.55 -12.55
CA ARG A 125 25.28 37.75 -11.49
C ARG A 125 24.33 36.77 -10.81
N ALA A 126 23.06 37.15 -10.62
CA ALA A 126 22.03 36.25 -10.08
C ALA A 126 21.69 35.10 -11.06
N ARG A 127 21.71 35.35 -12.37
CA ARG A 127 21.49 34.31 -13.39
C ARG A 127 22.66 33.33 -13.50
N THR A 128 23.90 33.82 -13.51
CA THR A 128 25.09 32.95 -13.61
C THR A 128 25.21 32.01 -12.40
N SER A 129 24.97 32.52 -11.19
CA SER A 129 24.98 31.67 -9.98
C SER A 129 23.87 30.61 -9.96
N ALA A 130 22.68 30.93 -10.47
CA ALA A 130 21.58 29.98 -10.58
C ALA A 130 21.85 28.87 -11.62
N ASP A 131 22.51 29.20 -12.72
CA ASP A 131 22.91 28.23 -13.73
C ASP A 131 24.07 27.35 -13.25
N SER A 132 25.04 27.89 -12.51
CA SER A 132 26.12 27.10 -11.89
C SER A 132 25.59 26.10 -10.85
N ARG A 133 24.71 26.54 -9.93
CA ARG A 133 24.04 25.64 -8.98
C ARG A 133 23.26 24.53 -9.68
N ARG A 134 22.65 24.86 -10.83
CA ARG A 134 21.90 23.89 -11.61
C ARG A 134 22.80 22.87 -12.29
N ARG A 135 23.92 23.28 -12.90
CA ARG A 135 24.91 22.36 -13.47
C ARG A 135 25.50 21.45 -12.40
N ALA A 136 25.85 22.01 -11.24
CA ALA A 136 26.31 21.21 -10.10
C ALA A 136 25.26 20.17 -9.66
N ALA A 137 23.98 20.56 -9.56
CA ALA A 137 22.91 19.62 -9.25
C ALA A 137 22.76 18.50 -10.29
N GLN A 138 22.96 18.79 -11.58
CA GLN A 138 22.94 17.79 -12.65
C GLN A 138 24.11 16.80 -12.50
N VAL A 139 25.32 17.30 -12.23
CA VAL A 139 26.50 16.46 -11.97
C VAL A 139 26.27 15.55 -10.76
N PHE A 140 25.82 16.09 -9.63
CA PHE A 140 25.51 15.27 -8.46
C PHE A 140 24.41 14.26 -8.71
N THR A 141 23.42 14.59 -9.54
CA THR A 141 22.36 13.62 -9.92
C THR A 141 22.91 12.51 -10.80
N PHE A 142 23.79 12.84 -11.75
CA PHE A 142 24.45 11.84 -12.58
C PHE A 142 25.33 10.91 -11.74
N VAL A 143 26.13 11.47 -10.84
CA VAL A 143 26.93 10.71 -9.86
C VAL A 143 26.04 9.81 -9.00
N ALA A 144 24.91 10.32 -8.49
CA ALA A 144 23.97 9.52 -7.72
C ALA A 144 23.43 8.32 -8.50
N ILE A 145 23.11 8.51 -9.79
CA ILE A 145 22.63 7.44 -10.67
C ILE A 145 23.72 6.40 -10.91
N VAL A 146 24.95 6.81 -11.24
CA VAL A 146 26.07 5.89 -11.44
C VAL A 146 26.33 5.07 -10.18
N LEU A 147 26.37 5.72 -9.01
CA LEU A 147 26.55 5.03 -7.72
C LEU A 147 25.39 4.08 -7.39
N ALA A 148 24.15 4.43 -7.75
CA ALA A 148 23.01 3.54 -7.58
C ALA A 148 23.11 2.30 -8.50
N ILE A 149 23.64 2.46 -9.71
CA ILE A 149 23.92 1.35 -10.64
C ILE A 149 25.05 0.47 -10.11
N MET A 150 26.14 1.06 -9.61
CA MET A 150 27.25 0.31 -8.98
C MET A 150 26.76 -0.46 -7.76
N SER A 151 25.91 0.15 -6.93
CA SER A 151 25.26 -0.51 -5.80
C SER A 151 24.41 -1.70 -6.24
N ALA A 152 23.54 -1.52 -7.24
CA ALA A 152 22.73 -2.60 -7.80
C ALA A 152 23.57 -3.73 -8.40
N TYR A 153 24.68 -3.41 -9.05
CA TYR A 153 25.62 -4.40 -9.58
C TYR A 153 26.25 -5.23 -8.46
N GLN A 154 26.65 -4.61 -7.35
CA GLN A 154 27.20 -5.35 -6.21
C GLN A 154 26.13 -6.15 -5.45
N PHE A 155 24.87 -5.72 -5.49
CA PHE A 155 23.76 -6.47 -4.92
C PHE A 155 23.27 -7.60 -5.82
N ARG A 156 23.73 -7.75 -7.06
CA ARG A 156 23.25 -8.84 -7.93
C ARG A 156 23.41 -10.20 -7.23
N PRO A 157 22.47 -11.14 -7.42
CA PRO A 157 22.61 -12.48 -6.88
C PRO A 157 23.90 -13.14 -7.38
N THR A 158 24.62 -13.85 -6.51
CA THR A 158 25.80 -14.67 -6.86
C THR A 158 25.57 -16.10 -6.38
N GLU A 159 25.96 -17.09 -7.19
CA GLU A 159 25.57 -18.50 -7.04
C GLU A 159 26.09 -19.22 -5.77
N PHE A 160 26.93 -18.61 -4.92
CA PHE A 160 27.45 -19.29 -3.73
C PHE A 160 27.52 -18.40 -2.49
N GLY A 161 27.14 -19.00 -1.36
CA GLY A 161 26.91 -18.36 -0.07
C GLY A 161 28.06 -17.49 0.45
N ALA A 162 27.65 -16.38 1.06
CA ALA A 162 28.38 -15.39 1.84
C ALA A 162 28.88 -14.13 1.10
N PRO A 163 28.82 -12.97 1.77
CA PRO A 163 28.58 -11.67 1.14
C PRO A 163 29.85 -10.82 1.15
N SER A 164 30.84 -11.13 0.30
CA SER A 164 32.02 -10.26 0.19
C SER A 164 31.67 -8.87 -0.36
N TYR A 165 30.65 -8.77 -1.22
CA TYR A 165 30.29 -7.54 -1.93
C TYR A 165 29.11 -6.75 -1.32
N VAL A 166 28.44 -7.26 -0.28
CA VAL A 166 27.31 -6.55 0.36
C VAL A 166 27.79 -5.26 1.03
N SER A 167 28.98 -5.27 1.63
CA SER A 167 29.58 -4.08 2.24
C SER A 167 29.85 -2.98 1.20
N GLU A 168 30.36 -3.33 0.02
CA GLU A 168 30.55 -2.41 -1.10
C GLU A 168 29.23 -1.91 -1.68
N GLY A 169 28.26 -2.81 -1.87
CA GLY A 169 26.91 -2.46 -2.33
C GLY A 169 26.23 -1.43 -1.43
N VAL A 170 26.34 -1.62 -0.10
CA VAL A 170 25.85 -0.67 0.91
C VAL A 170 26.63 0.64 0.86
N LEU A 171 27.96 0.61 0.71
CA LEU A 171 28.77 1.83 0.57
C LEU A 171 28.32 2.66 -0.64
N PHE A 172 28.21 2.05 -1.82
CA PHE A 172 27.74 2.75 -3.03
C PHE A 172 26.30 3.27 -2.88
N MET A 173 25.44 2.54 -2.18
CA MET A 173 24.09 3.00 -1.86
C MET A 173 24.12 4.29 -1.01
N LEU A 174 24.90 4.30 0.08
CA LEU A 174 25.01 5.47 0.96
C LEU A 174 25.63 6.67 0.23
N LEU A 175 26.65 6.45 -0.61
CA LEU A 175 27.24 7.49 -1.44
C LEU A 175 26.23 8.04 -2.47
N SER A 176 25.40 7.18 -3.07
CA SER A 176 24.31 7.59 -3.97
C SER A 176 23.31 8.48 -3.24
N PHE A 177 22.92 8.11 -2.02
CA PHE A 177 22.00 8.92 -1.20
C PHE A 177 22.60 10.29 -0.88
N GLY A 178 23.89 10.34 -0.53
CA GLY A 178 24.63 11.58 -0.28
C GLY A 178 24.68 12.50 -1.52
N ALA A 179 24.99 11.94 -2.69
CA ALA A 179 25.01 12.68 -3.95
C ALA A 179 23.61 13.18 -4.35
N GLY A 180 22.57 12.35 -4.17
CA GLY A 180 21.18 12.75 -4.41
C GLY A 180 20.70 13.85 -3.46
N ALA A 181 21.10 13.79 -2.19
CA ALA A 181 20.87 14.83 -1.20
C ALA A 181 21.55 16.15 -1.60
N ALA A 182 22.81 16.12 -2.04
CA ALA A 182 23.52 17.30 -2.55
C ALA A 182 22.80 17.92 -3.77
N ALA A 183 22.32 17.10 -4.71
CA ALA A 183 21.55 17.58 -5.86
C ALA A 183 20.24 18.28 -5.44
N LEU A 184 19.51 17.71 -4.47
CA LEU A 184 18.28 18.29 -3.94
C LEU A 184 18.52 19.52 -3.07
N TRP A 185 19.64 19.60 -2.37
CA TRP A 185 20.05 20.78 -1.62
C TRP A 185 20.33 21.97 -2.55
N LEU A 186 20.97 21.72 -3.70
CA LEU A 186 21.21 22.74 -4.72
C LEU A 186 19.93 23.15 -5.46
N ARG A 187 18.94 22.25 -5.60
CA ARG A 187 17.68 22.50 -6.32
C ARG A 187 16.44 22.01 -5.56
N PRO A 188 16.12 22.56 -4.38
CA PRO A 188 15.03 22.06 -3.54
C PRO A 188 13.66 22.22 -4.21
N ALA A 189 13.48 23.25 -5.05
CA ALA A 189 12.23 23.52 -5.75
C ALA A 189 11.83 22.47 -6.81
N VAL A 190 12.70 21.52 -7.16
CA VAL A 190 12.37 20.45 -8.11
C VAL A 190 11.37 19.46 -7.52
N MET A 191 11.44 19.24 -6.20
CA MET A 191 10.62 18.30 -5.47
C MET A 191 9.61 19.04 -4.60
N GLN A 192 8.54 19.53 -5.25
CA GLN A 192 7.38 20.12 -4.59
C GLN A 192 6.27 19.08 -4.46
N TRP A 193 5.89 18.79 -3.22
CA TRP A 193 4.80 17.89 -2.89
C TRP A 193 3.62 18.68 -2.29
N PRO A 194 2.40 18.14 -2.34
CA PRO A 194 1.20 18.83 -1.89
C PRO A 194 1.32 19.23 -0.42
N ALA A 195 0.78 20.39 -0.08
CA ALA A 195 0.58 20.80 1.31
C ALA A 195 -0.73 20.19 1.86
N LEU A 196 -0.82 20.14 3.19
CA LEU A 196 -2.06 19.83 3.91
C LEU A 196 -3.11 20.93 3.66
N SER A 197 -4.39 20.58 3.80
CA SER A 197 -5.48 21.56 3.72
C SER A 197 -5.52 22.48 4.95
N TRP A 198 -5.99 23.71 4.73
CA TRP A 198 -6.16 24.74 5.75
C TRP A 198 -7.64 25.05 6.05
N HIS A 199 -8.55 24.34 5.40
CA HIS A 199 -10.00 24.52 5.56
C HIS A 199 -10.54 23.49 6.53
N SER A 200 -11.65 23.78 7.22
CA SER A 200 -12.31 22.82 8.11
C SER A 200 -12.84 21.61 7.35
N VAL A 201 -13.06 20.50 8.07
CA VAL A 201 -13.65 19.28 7.50
C VAL A 201 -15.06 19.54 6.98
N GLN A 202 -15.30 19.16 5.73
CA GLN A 202 -16.60 19.32 5.07
C GLN A 202 -17.10 18.00 4.46
N PRO A 203 -18.39 17.66 4.60
CA PRO A 203 -19.39 18.34 5.45
C PRO A 203 -19.07 18.19 6.95
N ALA A 204 -19.61 19.10 7.76
CA ALA A 204 -19.31 19.16 9.20
C ALA A 204 -20.00 18.04 10.02
N ASN A 205 -21.11 17.49 9.53
CA ASN A 205 -21.97 16.57 10.28
C ASN A 205 -22.01 15.17 9.65
N SER A 206 -22.13 14.14 10.49
CA SER A 206 -22.48 12.77 10.08
C SER A 206 -24.00 12.60 10.02
N GLN A 207 -24.46 11.65 9.22
CA GLN A 207 -25.84 11.14 9.26
C GLN A 207 -25.91 9.98 10.25
N TRP A 208 -26.11 10.31 11.54
CA TRP A 208 -26.00 9.33 12.63
C TRP A 208 -27.00 8.18 12.55
N LEU A 209 -28.23 8.40 12.06
CA LEU A 209 -29.21 7.33 11.88
C LEU A 209 -28.69 6.24 10.93
N THR A 210 -28.12 6.64 9.79
CA THR A 210 -27.50 5.74 8.82
C THR A 210 -26.30 5.00 9.42
N THR A 211 -25.45 5.73 10.16
CA THR A 211 -24.29 5.13 10.84
C THR A 211 -24.72 4.10 11.89
N ILE A 212 -25.75 4.41 12.69
CA ILE A 212 -26.28 3.51 13.73
C ILE A 212 -26.89 2.26 13.09
N GLY A 213 -27.66 2.42 12.01
CA GLY A 213 -28.19 1.27 11.25
C GLY A 213 -27.08 0.37 10.71
N GLY A 214 -26.02 0.96 10.14
CA GLY A 214 -24.85 0.21 9.69
C GLY A 214 -24.10 -0.49 10.82
N ALA A 215 -23.91 0.20 11.95
CA ALA A 215 -23.30 -0.39 13.14
C ALA A 215 -24.13 -1.54 13.72
N ALA A 216 -25.47 -1.42 13.73
CA ALA A 216 -26.36 -2.48 14.17
C ALA A 216 -26.23 -3.74 13.29
N MET A 217 -26.14 -3.59 11.97
CA MET A 217 -25.89 -4.72 11.06
C MET A 217 -24.55 -5.42 11.36
N LEU A 218 -23.50 -4.63 11.62
CA LEU A 218 -22.18 -5.16 12.00
C LEU A 218 -22.20 -5.84 13.38
N LEU A 219 -22.99 -5.35 14.33
CA LEU A 219 -23.19 -5.99 15.63
C LEU A 219 -23.95 -7.31 15.51
N ILE A 220 -24.97 -7.39 14.66
CA ILE A 220 -25.67 -8.65 14.36
C ILE A 220 -24.70 -9.65 13.75
N LEU A 221 -23.89 -9.22 12.78
CA LEU A 221 -22.83 -10.06 12.20
C LEU A 221 -21.85 -10.55 13.27
N ALA A 222 -21.43 -9.67 14.17
CA ALA A 222 -20.54 -10.00 15.27
C ALA A 222 -21.14 -11.08 16.18
N GLU A 223 -22.43 -10.96 16.53
CA GLU A 223 -23.12 -11.93 17.37
C GLU A 223 -23.32 -13.28 16.68
N ILE A 224 -23.66 -13.30 15.38
CA ILE A 224 -23.75 -14.56 14.59
C ILE A 224 -22.45 -15.37 14.70
N ASN A 225 -21.31 -14.67 14.64
CA ASN A 225 -20.00 -15.31 14.57
C ASN A 225 -19.43 -15.61 15.96
N GLY A 226 -19.44 -14.63 16.88
CA GLY A 226 -18.82 -14.71 18.20
C GLY A 226 -19.72 -15.26 19.31
N HIS A 227 -21.05 -15.23 19.16
CA HIS A 227 -21.99 -15.84 20.10
C HIS A 227 -21.74 -15.49 21.59
N ILE A 228 -21.45 -14.22 21.89
CA ILE A 228 -21.20 -13.82 23.29
C ILE A 228 -22.51 -13.53 24.01
N LEU A 229 -23.51 -12.97 23.33
CA LEU A 229 -24.83 -12.70 23.93
C LEU A 229 -25.74 -13.93 23.99
N GLY A 230 -25.41 -15.00 23.27
CA GLY A 230 -26.15 -16.25 23.33
C GLY A 230 -27.42 -16.26 22.48
N VAL A 231 -27.52 -15.45 21.43
CA VAL A 231 -28.77 -15.31 20.66
C VAL A 231 -28.95 -16.48 19.68
N GLU A 232 -29.62 -17.54 20.12
CA GLU A 232 -29.83 -18.78 19.35
C GLU A 232 -30.44 -18.55 17.96
N ALA A 233 -31.39 -17.61 17.84
CA ALA A 233 -32.06 -17.29 16.57
C ALA A 233 -31.10 -16.80 15.48
N LEU A 234 -29.90 -16.32 15.84
CA LEU A 234 -28.90 -15.83 14.90
C LEU A 234 -27.88 -16.91 14.47
N GLN A 235 -27.81 -18.05 15.14
CA GLN A 235 -26.77 -19.05 14.87
C GLN A 235 -26.94 -19.78 13.54
N SER A 236 -28.17 -19.88 13.02
CA SER A 236 -28.50 -20.58 11.76
C SER A 236 -28.43 -19.70 10.51
N MET A 237 -27.90 -18.48 10.63
CA MET A 237 -27.86 -17.52 9.53
C MET A 237 -26.87 -17.94 8.45
N SER A 238 -27.36 -18.05 7.21
CA SER A 238 -26.53 -18.46 6.08
C SER A 238 -25.32 -17.53 5.85
N PRO A 239 -24.23 -18.03 5.25
CA PRO A 239 -23.08 -17.21 4.86
C PRO A 239 -23.46 -16.00 3.97
N HIS A 240 -24.49 -16.13 3.13
CA HIS A 240 -24.99 -15.03 2.28
C HIS A 240 -25.57 -13.88 3.12
N VAL A 241 -26.33 -14.19 4.17
CA VAL A 241 -26.87 -13.18 5.10
C VAL A 241 -25.74 -12.50 5.85
N GLN A 242 -24.78 -13.27 6.36
CA GLN A 242 -23.59 -12.73 7.03
C GLN A 242 -22.81 -11.79 6.11
N PHE A 243 -22.60 -12.17 4.85
CA PHE A 243 -21.93 -11.34 3.87
C PHE A 243 -22.71 -10.05 3.57
N GLY A 244 -24.04 -10.16 3.44
CA GLY A 244 -24.93 -9.01 3.26
C GLY A 244 -24.87 -8.04 4.45
N LEU A 245 -24.82 -8.55 5.69
CA LEU A 245 -24.65 -7.75 6.90
C LEU A 245 -23.29 -7.02 6.91
N LEU A 246 -22.20 -7.71 6.54
CA LEU A 246 -20.88 -7.12 6.44
C LEU A 246 -20.84 -5.98 5.40
N VAL A 247 -21.28 -6.26 4.18
CA VAL A 247 -21.24 -5.29 3.07
C VAL A 247 -22.19 -4.12 3.35
N GLY A 248 -23.45 -4.41 3.68
CA GLY A 248 -24.46 -3.38 3.97
C GLY A 248 -24.08 -2.53 5.18
N GLY A 249 -23.66 -3.17 6.28
CA GLY A 249 -23.21 -2.48 7.48
C GLY A 249 -22.02 -1.56 7.22
N THR A 250 -21.02 -2.06 6.49
CA THR A 250 -19.83 -1.29 6.11
C THR A 250 -20.17 -0.10 5.20
N LEU A 251 -21.04 -0.30 4.20
CA LEU A 251 -21.47 0.77 3.30
C LEU A 251 -22.29 1.85 4.01
N LEU A 252 -23.19 1.46 4.92
CA LEU A 252 -23.99 2.39 5.71
C LEU A 252 -23.14 3.18 6.71
N VAL A 253 -22.15 2.55 7.36
CA VAL A 253 -21.17 3.24 8.20
C VAL A 253 -20.36 4.24 7.36
N ALA A 254 -19.87 3.83 6.19
CA ALA A 254 -19.11 4.72 5.30
C ALA A 254 -19.96 5.91 4.87
N TRP A 255 -21.19 5.67 4.40
CA TRP A 255 -22.11 6.70 3.94
C TRP A 255 -22.51 7.64 5.07
N GLY A 256 -22.96 7.09 6.20
CA GLY A 256 -23.41 7.85 7.36
C GLY A 256 -22.31 8.74 7.92
N LEU A 257 -21.10 8.20 8.10
CA LEU A 257 -19.96 8.97 8.58
C LEU A 257 -19.37 9.94 7.56
N SER A 258 -19.57 9.71 6.26
CA SER A 258 -19.11 10.64 5.21
C SER A 258 -19.90 11.95 5.20
N GLY A 259 -21.13 11.94 5.72
CA GLY A 259 -22.06 13.07 5.67
C GLY A 259 -22.51 13.45 4.26
N LEU A 260 -22.20 12.64 3.23
CA LEU A 260 -22.59 12.90 1.85
C LEU A 260 -24.11 12.73 1.70
N ASP A 261 -24.75 13.72 1.09
CA ASP A 261 -26.06 13.54 0.49
C ASP A 261 -25.93 13.00 -0.94
N PHE A 262 -27.05 12.53 -1.51
CA PHE A 262 -27.06 11.91 -2.82
C PHE A 262 -26.66 12.89 -3.95
N SER A 263 -27.03 14.17 -3.80
CA SER A 263 -26.68 15.23 -4.75
C SER A 263 -25.18 15.53 -4.76
N MET A 264 -24.54 15.62 -3.58
CA MET A 264 -23.09 15.81 -3.47
C MET A 264 -22.35 14.58 -3.97
N ALA A 265 -22.77 13.36 -3.62
CA ALA A 265 -22.17 12.14 -4.18
C ALA A 265 -22.22 12.13 -5.71
N ARG A 266 -23.38 12.45 -6.31
CA ARG A 266 -23.55 12.56 -7.77
C ARG A 266 -22.68 13.66 -8.38
N TYR A 267 -22.59 14.83 -7.74
CA TYR A 267 -21.72 15.91 -8.18
C TYR A 267 -20.25 15.46 -8.24
N TRP A 268 -19.79 14.74 -7.21
CA TRP A 268 -18.41 14.27 -7.16
C TRP A 268 -18.09 13.27 -8.25
N ILE A 269 -18.97 12.30 -8.49
CA ILE A 269 -18.81 11.29 -9.55
C ILE A 269 -18.77 11.97 -10.93
N THR A 270 -19.68 12.90 -11.19
CA THR A 270 -19.78 13.60 -12.48
C THR A 270 -18.61 14.56 -12.75
N HIS A 271 -17.94 15.05 -11.70
CA HIS A 271 -16.79 15.96 -11.80
C HIS A 271 -15.44 15.23 -11.73
N LEU A 272 -15.43 13.90 -11.69
CA LEU A 272 -14.20 13.14 -11.93
C LEU A 272 -13.67 13.49 -13.32
N ARG A 273 -12.37 13.79 -13.39
CA ARG A 273 -11.73 14.09 -14.67
C ARG A 273 -11.82 12.86 -15.57
N ARG A 274 -12.66 12.91 -16.61
CA ARG A 274 -12.83 11.80 -17.58
C ARG A 274 -11.50 11.22 -18.06
N ARG A 275 -10.50 12.08 -18.32
CA ARG A 275 -9.15 11.65 -18.69
C ARG A 275 -8.42 10.82 -17.61
N ASP A 276 -8.58 11.15 -16.33
CA ASP A 276 -7.98 10.35 -15.24
C ASP A 276 -8.68 8.99 -15.18
N VAL A 277 -10.01 8.97 -15.27
CA VAL A 277 -10.83 7.75 -15.21
C VAL A 277 -10.49 6.81 -16.37
N LEU A 278 -10.43 7.33 -17.60
CA LEU A 278 -10.09 6.51 -18.78
C LEU A 278 -8.68 5.95 -18.73
N ILE A 279 -7.69 6.76 -18.31
CA ILE A 279 -6.29 6.29 -18.23
C ILE A 279 -6.14 5.24 -17.13
N VAL A 280 -6.69 5.51 -15.94
CA VAL A 280 -6.60 4.55 -14.83
C VAL A 280 -7.41 3.31 -15.12
N GLY A 281 -8.61 3.43 -15.69
CA GLY A 281 -9.42 2.30 -16.13
C GLY A 281 -8.72 1.45 -17.19
N GLY A 282 -8.06 2.08 -18.17
CA GLY A 282 -7.24 1.39 -19.16
C GLY A 282 -6.04 0.68 -18.54
N LEU A 283 -5.36 1.29 -17.56
CA LEU A 283 -4.27 0.64 -16.82
C LEU A 283 -4.76 -0.53 -15.96
N THR A 284 -5.90 -0.39 -15.31
CA THR A 284 -6.53 -1.47 -14.53
C THR A 284 -6.93 -2.63 -15.44
N LEU A 285 -7.52 -2.34 -16.60
CA LEU A 285 -7.87 -3.36 -17.59
C LEU A 285 -6.63 -4.06 -18.13
N PHE A 286 -5.59 -3.31 -18.47
CA PHE A 286 -4.29 -3.88 -18.87
C PHE A 286 -3.73 -4.80 -17.78
N ALA A 287 -3.71 -4.35 -16.53
CA ALA A 287 -3.26 -5.15 -15.39
C ALA A 287 -4.11 -6.41 -15.16
N LEU A 288 -5.42 -6.33 -15.40
CA LEU A 288 -6.34 -7.45 -15.30
C LEU A 288 -6.09 -8.47 -16.41
N VAL A 289 -5.95 -8.02 -17.66
CA VAL A 289 -5.65 -8.90 -18.81
C VAL A 289 -4.39 -9.71 -18.56
N LEU A 290 -3.32 -9.09 -18.05
CA LEU A 290 -2.10 -9.81 -17.68
C LEU A 290 -2.40 -10.92 -16.65
N ARG A 291 -3.15 -10.60 -15.59
CA ARG A 291 -3.45 -11.57 -14.51
C ARG A 291 -4.33 -12.73 -14.99
N LEU A 292 -5.30 -12.45 -15.85
CA LEU A 292 -6.22 -13.46 -16.37
C LEU A 292 -5.60 -14.31 -17.48
N TRP A 293 -4.54 -13.83 -18.12
CA TRP A 293 -3.84 -14.58 -19.16
C TRP A 293 -3.30 -15.90 -18.59
N ASN A 294 -3.75 -17.01 -19.17
CA ASN A 294 -3.38 -18.37 -18.77
C ASN A 294 -3.48 -18.58 -17.24
N LEU A 295 -4.55 -18.08 -16.60
CA LEU A 295 -4.70 -18.13 -15.14
C LEU A 295 -4.90 -19.56 -14.62
N GLN A 296 -5.49 -20.45 -15.43
CA GLN A 296 -5.69 -21.84 -15.07
C GLN A 296 -4.37 -22.62 -15.09
N ASP A 297 -3.70 -22.63 -16.24
CA ASP A 297 -2.61 -23.57 -16.52
C ASP A 297 -1.21 -22.93 -16.48
N GLY A 298 -1.14 -21.61 -16.34
CA GLY A 298 0.11 -20.86 -16.35
C GLY A 298 0.86 -20.79 -15.01
N LEU A 299 0.27 -21.37 -13.95
CA LEU A 299 0.91 -21.64 -12.67
C LEU A 299 0.48 -23.04 -12.23
N ARG A 300 1.33 -24.02 -12.52
CA ARG A 300 1.01 -25.45 -12.30
C ARG A 300 1.33 -25.94 -10.89
N VAL A 301 2.12 -25.18 -10.17
CA VAL A 301 2.44 -25.45 -8.77
C VAL A 301 1.27 -25.01 -7.90
N PHE A 302 0.88 -25.85 -6.94
CA PHE A 302 -0.09 -25.50 -5.92
C PHE A 302 0.65 -25.11 -4.65
N ILE A 303 0.41 -23.89 -4.16
CA ILE A 303 1.09 -23.37 -2.96
C ILE A 303 0.04 -23.06 -1.92
N HIS A 304 -0.23 -24.02 -1.04
CA HIS A 304 -1.26 -23.93 0.01
C HIS A 304 -2.68 -23.67 -0.52
N GLU A 305 -2.88 -23.61 -1.84
CA GLU A 305 -4.17 -23.34 -2.49
C GLU A 305 -5.18 -24.45 -2.19
N GLU A 306 -4.72 -25.67 -1.95
CA GLU A 306 -5.52 -26.84 -1.59
C GLU A 306 -6.36 -26.62 -0.33
N ILE A 307 -5.80 -25.94 0.68
CA ILE A 307 -6.51 -25.64 1.93
C ILE A 307 -7.66 -24.65 1.68
N PHE A 308 -7.40 -23.63 0.87
CA PHE A 308 -8.38 -22.61 0.51
C PHE A 308 -9.46 -23.15 -0.42
N LEU A 309 -9.05 -23.98 -1.38
CA LEU A 309 -9.95 -24.65 -2.31
C LEU A 309 -10.90 -25.55 -1.53
N PHE A 310 -10.38 -26.42 -0.67
CA PHE A 310 -11.18 -27.28 0.20
C PHE A 310 -12.18 -26.47 1.04
N THR A 311 -11.70 -25.41 1.69
CA THR A 311 -12.55 -24.50 2.48
C THR A 311 -13.64 -23.84 1.64
N SER A 312 -13.34 -23.47 0.40
CA SER A 312 -14.32 -22.88 -0.53
C SER A 312 -15.41 -23.86 -0.95
N TYR A 313 -15.07 -25.15 -1.06
CA TYR A 313 -16.06 -26.21 -1.31
C TYR A 313 -16.95 -26.49 -0.10
N ARG A 314 -16.43 -26.37 1.13
CA ARG A 314 -17.22 -26.63 2.34
C ARG A 314 -18.50 -25.79 2.46
N PHE A 315 -18.49 -24.58 1.92
CA PHE A 315 -19.68 -23.71 1.84
C PHE A 315 -20.87 -24.32 1.08
N LEU A 316 -20.69 -25.41 0.32
CA LEU A 316 -21.78 -26.12 -0.36
C LEU A 316 -22.66 -26.95 0.56
N TRP A 317 -22.13 -27.39 1.70
CA TRP A 317 -22.81 -28.34 2.59
C TRP A 317 -22.80 -27.90 4.06
N ASP A 318 -21.87 -27.03 4.46
CA ASP A 318 -21.78 -26.50 5.82
C ASP A 318 -22.24 -25.03 5.88
N PRO A 319 -23.10 -24.63 6.85
CA PRO A 319 -23.46 -23.23 7.11
C PRO A 319 -22.34 -22.52 7.90
N LEU A 320 -21.17 -22.35 7.28
CA LEU A 320 -19.98 -21.82 7.95
C LEU A 320 -20.13 -20.36 8.41
N LYS A 321 -19.51 -20.02 9.54
CA LYS A 321 -19.42 -18.66 10.07
C LYS A 321 -18.29 -17.90 9.36
N LEU A 322 -18.60 -16.78 8.72
CA LEU A 322 -17.64 -16.06 7.85
C LEU A 322 -16.43 -15.49 8.60
N LEU A 323 -16.62 -15.08 9.85
CA LEU A 323 -15.59 -14.45 10.67
C LEU A 323 -14.89 -15.43 11.61
N GLU A 324 -15.27 -16.70 11.57
CA GLU A 324 -14.58 -17.76 12.28
C GLU A 324 -13.16 -17.89 11.70
N LEU A 325 -12.17 -17.94 12.59
CA LEU A 325 -10.80 -18.20 12.18
C LEU A 325 -10.65 -19.71 11.99
N ALA A 326 -10.36 -20.12 10.76
CA ALA A 326 -9.93 -21.48 10.49
C ALA A 326 -8.68 -21.78 11.32
N ASP A 327 -8.59 -23.02 11.82
CA ASP A 327 -7.44 -23.75 12.38
C ASP A 327 -6.09 -23.01 12.63
N TYR A 328 -5.34 -23.42 13.66
CA TYR A 328 -4.07 -22.80 14.07
C TYR A 328 -3.01 -22.74 12.94
N THR A 329 -3.15 -23.57 11.91
CA THR A 329 -2.27 -23.60 10.73
C THR A 329 -2.45 -22.38 9.81
N ILE A 330 -3.67 -21.86 9.65
CA ILE A 330 -3.96 -20.64 8.86
C ILE A 330 -5.04 -19.78 9.56
N PRO A 331 -4.67 -19.05 10.63
CA PRO A 331 -5.61 -18.36 11.51
C PRO A 331 -6.15 -17.08 10.88
N GLN A 332 -7.11 -17.24 9.97
CA GLN A 332 -7.76 -16.13 9.27
C GLN A 332 -9.26 -16.40 9.12
N PRO A 333 -10.06 -15.32 9.00
CA PRO A 333 -11.48 -15.44 8.69
C PRO A 333 -11.75 -16.17 7.37
N LEU A 334 -12.85 -16.92 7.32
CA LEU A 334 -13.32 -17.61 6.12
C LEU A 334 -13.84 -16.68 5.01
N LEU A 335 -13.88 -15.37 5.25
CA LEU A 335 -14.40 -14.37 4.32
C LEU A 335 -13.76 -14.44 2.92
N PHE A 336 -12.44 -14.65 2.82
CA PHE A 336 -11.79 -14.75 1.51
C PHE A 336 -12.17 -16.03 0.77
N SER A 337 -12.19 -17.17 1.47
CA SER A 337 -12.66 -18.46 0.92
C SER A 337 -14.12 -18.38 0.48
N TYR A 338 -14.93 -17.57 1.15
CA TYR A 338 -16.31 -17.32 0.72
C TYR A 338 -16.39 -16.56 -0.62
N TRP A 339 -15.50 -15.59 -0.88
CA TRP A 339 -15.41 -14.98 -2.21
C TRP A 339 -14.96 -15.96 -3.29
N GLN A 340 -14.03 -16.86 -2.97
CA GLN A 340 -13.63 -17.95 -3.86
C GLN A 340 -14.79 -18.90 -4.14
N HIS A 341 -15.57 -19.26 -3.11
CA HIS A 341 -16.80 -20.02 -3.25
C HIS A 341 -17.80 -19.34 -4.19
N MET A 342 -18.10 -18.05 -3.99
CA MET A 342 -19.00 -17.30 -4.87
C MET A 342 -18.51 -17.31 -6.33
N SER A 343 -17.20 -17.18 -6.55
CA SER A 343 -16.61 -17.24 -7.89
C SER A 343 -16.77 -18.62 -8.53
N LEU A 344 -16.57 -19.70 -7.77
CA LEU A 344 -16.79 -21.08 -8.22
C LEU A 344 -18.27 -21.33 -8.58
N GLN A 345 -19.22 -20.79 -7.80
CA GLN A 345 -20.66 -20.89 -8.09
C GLN A 345 -21.04 -20.19 -9.39
N ILE A 346 -20.50 -18.98 -9.64
CA ILE A 346 -20.90 -18.15 -10.78
C ILE A 346 -20.23 -18.60 -12.09
N PHE A 347 -18.95 -18.94 -12.04
CA PHE A 347 -18.12 -19.22 -13.22
C PHE A 347 -17.83 -20.72 -13.43
N GLY A 348 -18.37 -21.59 -12.58
CA GLY A 348 -18.14 -23.03 -12.60
C GLY A 348 -16.87 -23.44 -11.87
N TYR A 349 -16.76 -24.74 -11.57
CA TYR A 349 -15.68 -25.31 -10.77
C TYR A 349 -14.41 -25.53 -11.61
N SER A 350 -13.50 -24.57 -11.53
CA SER A 350 -12.18 -24.63 -12.17
C SER A 350 -11.16 -23.85 -11.34
N LEU A 351 -9.86 -24.09 -11.58
CA LEU A 351 -8.81 -23.27 -10.98
C LEU A 351 -8.86 -21.83 -11.45
N TRP A 352 -9.32 -21.58 -12.67
CA TRP A 352 -9.55 -20.23 -13.18
C TRP A 352 -10.55 -19.48 -12.29
N SER A 353 -11.71 -20.09 -12.03
CA SER A 353 -12.75 -19.51 -11.18
C SER A 353 -12.29 -19.34 -9.73
N PHE A 354 -11.52 -20.30 -9.20
CA PHE A 354 -10.96 -20.23 -7.86
C PHE A 354 -9.94 -19.09 -7.68
N ARG A 355 -9.06 -18.87 -8.66
CA ARG A 355 -8.02 -17.83 -8.64
C ARG A 355 -8.53 -16.44 -9.03
N LEU A 356 -9.68 -16.37 -9.71
CA LEU A 356 -10.26 -15.11 -10.22
C LEU A 356 -10.38 -14.00 -9.15
N PRO A 357 -10.91 -14.23 -7.93
CA PRO A 357 -11.01 -13.17 -6.94
C PRO A 357 -9.65 -12.55 -6.63
N HIS A 358 -8.59 -13.35 -6.53
CA HIS A 358 -7.26 -12.85 -6.23
C HIS A 358 -6.68 -12.00 -7.36
N ALA A 359 -6.90 -12.42 -8.61
CA ALA A 359 -6.53 -11.65 -9.80
C ALA A 359 -7.25 -10.28 -9.82
N LEU A 360 -8.53 -10.25 -9.43
CA LEU A 360 -9.30 -9.01 -9.31
C LEU A 360 -8.75 -8.10 -8.21
N PHE A 361 -8.42 -8.64 -7.03
CA PHE A 361 -7.78 -7.86 -5.95
C PHE A 361 -6.43 -7.30 -6.39
N GLY A 362 -5.58 -8.11 -7.02
CA GLY A 362 -4.30 -7.67 -7.58
C GLY A 362 -4.44 -6.54 -8.61
N ALA A 363 -5.42 -6.64 -9.51
CA ALA A 363 -5.70 -5.58 -10.48
C ALA A 363 -6.26 -4.31 -9.80
N ALA A 364 -7.08 -4.44 -8.75
CA ALA A 364 -7.64 -3.33 -8.00
C ALA A 364 -6.60 -2.55 -7.16
N ILE A 365 -5.46 -3.16 -6.83
CA ILE A 365 -4.35 -2.44 -6.16
C ILE A 365 -3.76 -1.34 -7.06
N ILE A 366 -3.86 -1.49 -8.39
CA ILE A 366 -3.35 -0.52 -9.38
C ILE A 366 -4.04 0.85 -9.24
N PRO A 367 -5.38 0.98 -9.32
CA PRO A 367 -6.05 2.24 -9.05
C PRO A 367 -5.87 2.71 -7.62
N ALA A 368 -5.75 1.82 -6.63
CA ALA A 368 -5.47 2.21 -5.24
C ALA A 368 -4.10 2.91 -5.10
N THR A 369 -3.07 2.38 -5.76
CA THR A 369 -1.72 2.98 -5.80
C THR A 369 -1.73 4.31 -6.53
N TYR A 370 -2.53 4.44 -7.60
CA TYR A 370 -2.75 5.73 -8.26
C TYR A 370 -3.38 6.76 -7.32
N ILE A 371 -4.45 6.40 -6.60
CA ILE A 371 -5.12 7.30 -5.65
C ILE A 371 -4.13 7.76 -4.57
N LEU A 372 -3.42 6.83 -3.95
CA LEU A 372 -2.39 7.10 -2.95
C LEU A 372 -1.31 8.05 -3.49
N GLY A 373 -0.68 7.70 -4.61
CA GLY A 373 0.39 8.49 -5.22
C GLY A 373 -0.08 9.88 -5.65
N LYS A 374 -1.32 10.01 -6.11
CA LYS A 374 -1.91 11.30 -6.54
C LYS A 374 -2.11 12.22 -5.35
N HIS A 375 -2.55 11.69 -4.21
CA HIS A 375 -2.78 12.48 -3.00
C HIS A 375 -1.48 12.85 -2.30
N LEU A 376 -0.53 11.91 -2.15
CA LEU A 376 0.77 12.14 -1.49
C LEU A 376 1.75 12.97 -2.32
N PHE A 377 1.73 12.80 -3.64
CA PHE A 377 2.72 13.41 -4.53
C PHE A 377 2.02 14.18 -5.66
N ASN A 378 1.94 13.58 -6.85
CA ASN A 378 1.32 14.20 -8.00
C ASN A 378 0.90 13.12 -8.99
N ARG A 379 0.06 13.53 -9.96
CA ARG A 379 -0.48 12.64 -10.99
C ARG A 379 0.59 11.87 -11.76
N ARG A 380 1.77 12.46 -12.03
CA ARG A 380 2.82 11.78 -12.82
C ARG A 380 3.44 10.63 -12.04
N VAL A 381 3.79 10.88 -10.78
CA VAL A 381 4.30 9.83 -9.87
C VAL A 381 3.26 8.73 -9.73
N ALA A 382 1.99 9.10 -9.53
CA ALA A 382 0.89 8.14 -9.41
C ALA A 382 0.73 7.24 -10.64
N LEU A 383 0.72 7.80 -11.85
CA LEU A 383 0.56 7.02 -13.09
C LEU A 383 1.74 6.09 -13.34
N ILE A 384 2.97 6.57 -13.15
CA ILE A 384 4.17 5.76 -13.34
C ILE A 384 4.22 4.63 -12.30
N ALA A 385 3.88 4.91 -11.04
CA ALA A 385 3.83 3.88 -9.99
C ALA A 385 2.77 2.82 -10.28
N ALA A 386 1.55 3.21 -10.66
CA ALA A 386 0.49 2.28 -11.05
C ALA A 386 0.91 1.42 -12.25
N LEU A 387 1.56 2.02 -13.24
CA LEU A 387 2.05 1.32 -14.42
C LEU A 387 3.18 0.32 -14.07
N ILE A 388 4.15 0.72 -13.23
CA ILE A 388 5.21 -0.19 -12.74
C ILE A 388 4.59 -1.37 -11.97
N LEU A 389 3.63 -1.10 -11.08
CA LEU A 389 3.00 -2.14 -10.27
C LEU A 389 2.15 -3.13 -11.10
N ALA A 390 1.60 -2.67 -12.24
CA ALA A 390 0.80 -3.51 -13.13
C ALA A 390 1.61 -4.70 -13.67
N THR A 391 2.89 -4.47 -13.99
CA THR A 391 3.83 -5.48 -14.51
C THR A 391 4.84 -5.95 -13.48
N PHE A 392 4.83 -5.45 -12.25
CA PHE A 392 5.82 -5.82 -11.24
C PHE A 392 5.79 -7.34 -10.99
N PRO A 393 6.85 -8.10 -11.35
CA PRO A 393 6.77 -9.56 -11.42
C PRO A 393 6.25 -10.27 -10.17
N PRO A 394 6.71 -9.95 -8.93
CA PRO A 394 6.18 -10.62 -7.74
C PRO A 394 4.75 -10.22 -7.40
N HIS A 395 4.34 -8.99 -7.70
CA HIS A 395 2.94 -8.58 -7.54
C HIS A 395 2.04 -9.32 -8.53
N LEU A 396 2.51 -9.46 -9.78
CA LEU A 396 1.81 -10.18 -10.84
C LEU A 396 1.71 -11.68 -10.51
N HIS A 397 2.82 -12.31 -10.13
CA HIS A 397 2.92 -13.71 -9.73
C HIS A 397 1.98 -14.04 -8.58
N LEU A 398 2.14 -13.36 -7.45
CA LEU A 398 1.36 -13.65 -6.26
C LEU A 398 -0.11 -13.37 -6.49
N SER A 399 -0.47 -12.34 -7.29
CA SER A 399 -1.87 -12.04 -7.59
C SER A 399 -2.59 -13.09 -8.45
N ARG A 400 -1.86 -14.08 -9.00
CA ARG A 400 -2.41 -15.19 -9.78
C ARG A 400 -2.58 -16.48 -8.95
N TYR A 401 -2.06 -16.53 -7.72
CA TYR A 401 -2.34 -17.61 -6.76
C TYR A 401 -3.60 -17.33 -5.95
N GLY A 402 -4.41 -18.33 -5.62
CA GLY A 402 -5.61 -18.23 -4.80
C GLY A 402 -5.35 -18.06 -3.30
N LEU A 403 -4.39 -17.20 -2.93
CA LEU A 403 -4.01 -16.90 -1.55
C LEU A 403 -4.77 -15.67 -1.00
N PRO A 404 -4.83 -15.42 0.31
CA PRO A 404 -5.66 -14.36 0.91
C PRO A 404 -4.90 -13.03 1.11
N THR A 405 -3.77 -12.82 0.44
CA THR A 405 -2.83 -11.73 0.77
C THR A 405 -3.05 -10.43 0.00
N MET A 406 -3.64 -10.47 -1.20
CA MET A 406 -3.93 -9.25 -1.98
C MET A 406 -5.00 -8.35 -1.37
N PRO A 407 -6.09 -8.86 -0.74
CA PRO A 407 -7.05 -8.02 -0.05
C PRO A 407 -6.41 -7.06 0.98
N ASP A 408 -5.44 -7.53 1.77
CA ASP A 408 -4.73 -6.69 2.74
C ASP A 408 -4.03 -5.52 2.07
N ALA A 409 -3.27 -5.80 1.00
CA ALA A 409 -2.56 -4.76 0.25
C ALA A 409 -3.53 -3.78 -0.43
N LEU A 410 -4.67 -4.26 -0.95
CA LEU A 410 -5.70 -3.41 -1.53
C LEU A 410 -6.29 -2.46 -0.50
N PHE A 411 -6.86 -3.01 0.57
CA PHE A 411 -7.58 -2.23 1.57
C PHE A 411 -6.64 -1.32 2.35
N GLY A 412 -5.43 -1.77 2.67
CA GLY A 412 -4.41 -0.94 3.29
C GLY A 412 -3.96 0.22 2.40
N THR A 413 -3.75 -0.03 1.10
CA THR A 413 -3.38 1.04 0.14
C THR A 413 -4.51 2.03 -0.07
N LEU A 414 -5.76 1.56 -0.16
CA LEU A 414 -6.95 2.43 -0.24
C LEU A 414 -7.11 3.26 1.03
N ALA A 415 -6.98 2.65 2.20
CA ALA A 415 -7.06 3.33 3.49
C ALA A 415 -6.05 4.48 3.56
N LEU A 416 -4.77 4.18 3.34
CA LEU A 416 -3.70 5.19 3.33
C LEU A 416 -3.92 6.26 2.26
N GLY A 417 -4.39 5.86 1.07
CA GLY A 417 -4.62 6.77 -0.06
C GLY A 417 -5.78 7.72 0.17
N LEU A 418 -6.86 7.25 0.80
CA LEU A 418 -8.02 8.06 1.13
C LEU A 418 -7.74 8.93 2.35
N LEU A 419 -7.07 8.42 3.39
CA LEU A 419 -6.61 9.26 4.52
C LEU A 419 -5.69 10.40 4.04
N ALA A 420 -4.78 10.13 3.09
CA ALA A 420 -3.97 11.16 2.44
C ALA A 420 -4.84 12.17 1.66
N GLY A 421 -5.89 11.70 1.00
CA GLY A 421 -6.89 12.55 0.35
C GLY A 421 -7.64 13.44 1.35
N GLY A 422 -8.00 12.88 2.51
CA GLY A 422 -8.63 13.57 3.63
C GLY A 422 -7.75 14.69 4.15
N LEU A 423 -6.51 14.38 4.53
CA LEU A 423 -5.52 15.37 5.00
C LEU A 423 -5.25 16.50 3.98
N ARG A 424 -5.31 16.19 2.69
CA ARG A 424 -5.05 17.15 1.61
C ARG A 424 -6.25 18.03 1.29
N THR A 425 -7.46 17.55 1.47
CA THR A 425 -8.68 18.22 0.98
C THR A 425 -9.66 18.59 2.09
N ASN A 426 -9.48 18.06 3.28
CA ASN A 426 -10.40 18.08 4.42
C ASN A 426 -11.84 17.74 4.02
N ARG A 427 -12.01 16.76 3.12
CA ARG A 427 -13.33 16.21 2.84
C ARG A 427 -13.59 15.01 3.74
N ARG A 428 -14.69 15.07 4.50
CA ARG A 428 -15.09 14.05 5.48
C ARG A 428 -15.20 12.66 4.87
N ALA A 429 -15.72 12.57 3.65
CA ALA A 429 -15.84 11.31 2.92
C ALA A 429 -14.51 10.55 2.80
N TYR A 430 -13.40 11.24 2.50
CA TYR A 430 -12.10 10.58 2.42
C TYR A 430 -11.65 9.97 3.75
N PHE A 431 -11.96 10.63 4.87
CA PHE A 431 -11.68 10.09 6.19
C PHE A 431 -12.61 8.91 6.54
N ALA A 432 -13.91 9.01 6.25
CA ALA A 432 -14.87 7.95 6.51
C ALA A 432 -14.51 6.68 5.72
N PHE A 433 -14.36 6.78 4.39
CA PHE A 433 -13.96 5.64 3.57
C PHE A 433 -12.54 5.16 3.89
N GLY A 434 -11.61 6.07 4.19
CA GLY A 434 -10.26 5.71 4.62
C GLY A 434 -10.24 4.88 5.91
N GLY A 435 -11.05 5.25 6.90
CA GLY A 435 -11.22 4.50 8.13
C GLY A 435 -11.95 3.16 7.92
N VAL A 436 -12.98 3.12 7.07
CA VAL A 436 -13.65 1.87 6.69
C VAL A 436 -12.67 0.88 6.08
N PHE A 437 -11.87 1.30 5.09
CA PHE A 437 -10.88 0.39 4.50
C PHE A 437 -9.77 0.02 5.48
N LEU A 438 -9.41 0.88 6.43
CA LEU A 438 -8.50 0.52 7.51
C LEU A 438 -9.11 -0.51 8.47
N GLY A 439 -10.43 -0.46 8.69
CA GLY A 439 -11.16 -1.50 9.40
C GLY A 439 -11.12 -2.83 8.65
N MET A 440 -11.31 -2.80 7.32
CA MET A 440 -11.30 -3.98 6.46
C MET A 440 -9.97 -4.73 6.46
N THR A 441 -8.82 -4.09 6.71
CA THR A 441 -7.52 -4.79 6.81
C THR A 441 -7.45 -5.78 7.99
N ASN A 442 -8.46 -5.85 8.85
CA ASN A 442 -8.52 -6.78 9.97
C ASN A 442 -9.18 -8.13 9.64
N TYR A 443 -9.73 -8.29 8.43
CA TYR A 443 -10.57 -9.45 8.04
C TYR A 443 -9.87 -10.53 7.22
N PHE A 444 -8.60 -10.35 6.84
CA PHE A 444 -7.88 -11.30 5.99
C PHE A 444 -6.68 -11.84 6.76
N TRP A 445 -5.46 -11.51 6.37
CA TRP A 445 -4.28 -12.06 7.01
C TRP A 445 -3.90 -11.31 8.29
N GLU A 446 -3.30 -12.03 9.23
CA GLU A 446 -2.75 -11.45 10.46
C GLU A 446 -1.75 -10.32 10.16
N ALA A 447 -0.93 -10.46 9.11
CA ALA A 447 0.03 -9.42 8.73
C ALA A 447 -0.66 -8.11 8.29
N GLY A 448 -1.81 -8.18 7.61
CA GLY A 448 -2.58 -6.99 7.23
C GLY A 448 -3.03 -6.19 8.45
N ARG A 449 -3.62 -6.91 9.42
CA ARG A 449 -4.08 -6.37 10.72
C ARG A 449 -2.94 -5.74 11.52
N LEU A 450 -1.83 -6.46 11.66
CA LEU A 450 -0.68 -6.02 12.46
C LEU A 450 0.15 -4.93 11.78
N LEU A 451 0.07 -4.77 10.46
CA LEU A 451 0.82 -3.73 9.74
C LEU A 451 0.02 -2.44 9.56
N PHE A 452 -1.14 -2.49 8.89
CA PHE A 452 -1.77 -1.27 8.35
C PHE A 452 -2.35 -0.35 9.43
N THR A 453 -2.99 -0.90 10.46
CA THR A 453 -3.54 -0.09 11.56
C THR A 453 -2.43 0.64 12.32
N PRO A 454 -1.37 -0.03 12.81
CA PRO A 454 -0.25 0.67 13.46
C PRO A 454 0.47 1.63 12.51
N LEU A 455 0.68 1.24 11.25
CA LEU A 455 1.31 2.09 10.24
C LEU A 455 0.54 3.39 10.02
N ALA A 456 -0.78 3.34 9.87
CA ALA A 456 -1.62 4.51 9.71
C ALA A 456 -1.56 5.42 10.95
N VAL A 457 -1.64 4.85 12.16
CA VAL A 457 -1.53 5.61 13.41
C VAL A 457 -0.15 6.29 13.52
N LEU A 458 0.94 5.56 13.32
CA LEU A 458 2.30 6.09 13.37
C LEU A 458 2.53 7.19 12.32
N TRP A 459 2.02 6.99 11.11
CA TRP A 459 2.07 8.00 10.06
C TRP A 459 1.32 9.27 10.46
N LEU A 460 0.08 9.15 10.94
CA LEU A 460 -0.76 10.28 11.34
C LEU A 460 -0.16 11.05 12.52
N ILE A 461 0.38 10.34 13.53
CA ILE A 461 1.16 10.96 14.61
C ILE A 461 2.34 11.73 14.03
N GLY A 462 3.07 11.11 13.10
CA GLY A 462 4.17 11.76 12.39
C GLY A 462 3.75 13.02 11.63
N VAL A 463 2.58 13.02 10.98
CA VAL A 463 2.01 14.22 10.32
C VAL A 463 1.72 15.33 11.33
N VAL A 464 1.16 15.00 12.49
CA VAL A 464 0.90 15.97 13.57
C VAL A 464 2.22 16.55 14.09
N VAL A 465 3.22 15.70 14.36
CA VAL A 465 4.56 16.13 14.79
C VAL A 465 5.23 17.04 13.76
N LEU A 466 5.15 16.69 12.47
CA LEU A 466 5.69 17.52 11.39
C LEU A 466 4.96 18.87 11.27
N THR A 467 3.64 18.89 11.50
CA THR A 467 2.84 20.13 11.54
C THR A 467 3.29 21.04 12.69
N PHE A 468 3.55 20.45 13.86
CA PHE A 468 4.09 21.15 15.03
C PHE A 468 5.48 21.72 14.76
N TRP A 469 6.36 20.92 14.18
CA TRP A 469 7.71 21.33 13.81
C TRP A 469 7.72 22.48 12.80
N ASP A 470 6.91 22.39 11.73
CA ASP A 470 6.83 23.42 10.69
C ASP A 470 6.25 24.75 11.22
N SER A 471 5.37 24.68 12.22
CA SER A 471 4.80 25.86 12.86
C SER A 471 5.77 26.51 13.86
N TRP A 472 6.50 25.71 14.64
CA TRP A 472 7.61 26.18 15.49
C TRP A 472 8.66 26.92 14.66
N ARG A 473 9.15 26.31 13.57
CA ARG A 473 10.16 26.94 12.69
C ARG A 473 9.72 28.27 12.09
N ARG A 474 8.42 28.46 11.90
CA ARG A 474 7.84 29.70 11.34
C ARG A 474 7.53 30.75 12.41
N GLY A 475 7.84 30.49 13.68
CA GLY A 475 7.58 31.43 14.78
C GLY A 475 6.08 31.62 15.09
N GLN A 476 5.21 30.70 14.65
CA GLN A 476 3.75 30.83 14.79
C GLN A 476 3.22 30.43 16.20
N GLY A 477 4.12 29.98 17.09
CA GLY A 477 3.78 29.52 18.44
C GLY A 477 2.86 28.29 18.48
N MET A 478 2.50 27.84 19.68
CA MET A 478 1.58 26.69 19.88
C MET A 478 0.16 26.98 19.35
N ARG A 479 -0.27 28.25 19.34
CA ARG A 479 -1.60 28.65 18.87
C ARG A 479 -1.80 28.42 17.37
N GLY A 480 -0.81 28.75 16.54
CA GLY A 480 -0.87 28.52 15.09
C GLY A 480 -0.86 27.03 14.71
N THR A 481 -0.14 26.20 15.47
CA THR A 481 -0.17 24.74 15.30
C THR A 481 -1.53 24.17 15.68
N SER A 482 -2.05 24.55 16.85
CA SER A 482 -3.33 24.07 17.35
C SER A 482 -4.45 24.37 16.34
N GLN A 483 -4.43 25.56 15.74
CA GLN A 483 -5.38 25.95 14.70
C GLN A 483 -5.26 25.10 13.42
N GLN A 484 -4.06 24.66 13.02
CA GLN A 484 -3.86 23.79 11.86
C GLN A 484 -4.36 22.37 12.12
N VAL A 485 -3.98 21.80 13.27
CA VAL A 485 -4.36 20.44 13.67
C VAL A 485 -5.88 20.36 13.85
N SER A 486 -6.51 21.38 14.42
CA SER A 486 -7.96 21.42 14.62
C SER A 486 -8.75 21.40 13.31
N GLN A 487 -8.17 21.78 12.17
CA GLN A 487 -8.86 21.72 10.87
C GLN A 487 -9.13 20.29 10.41
N TYR A 488 -8.22 19.34 10.65
CA TYR A 488 -8.33 17.96 10.18
C TYR A 488 -8.62 16.94 11.29
N LEU A 489 -8.49 17.33 12.57
CA LEU A 489 -8.78 16.46 13.72
C LEU A 489 -10.19 15.83 13.70
N PRO A 490 -11.28 16.56 13.38
CA PRO A 490 -12.60 15.94 13.26
C PRO A 490 -12.64 14.83 12.20
N GLY A 491 -11.91 15.00 11.10
CA GLY A 491 -11.76 13.99 10.07
C GLY A 491 -11.02 12.76 10.59
N LEU A 492 -9.94 12.95 11.34
CA LEU A 492 -9.22 11.82 11.97
C LEU A 492 -10.10 11.06 12.97
N LEU A 493 -10.94 11.74 13.73
CA LEU A 493 -11.92 11.11 14.62
C LEU A 493 -12.96 10.30 13.83
N VAL A 494 -13.46 10.84 12.71
CA VAL A 494 -14.36 10.10 11.81
C VAL A 494 -13.69 8.83 11.27
N ALA A 495 -12.42 8.93 10.84
CA ALA A 495 -11.67 7.76 10.39
C ALA A 495 -11.48 6.73 11.51
N ALA A 496 -11.18 7.17 12.73
CA ALA A 496 -11.01 6.29 13.89
C ALA A 496 -12.33 5.56 14.23
N VAL A 497 -13.45 6.29 14.29
CA VAL A 497 -14.78 5.68 14.53
C VAL A 497 -15.14 4.69 13.43
N ALA A 498 -14.94 5.04 12.15
CA ALA A 498 -15.18 4.13 11.03
C ALA A 498 -14.33 2.86 11.13
N THR A 499 -13.04 2.99 11.47
CA THR A 499 -12.11 1.87 11.64
C THR A 499 -12.60 0.95 12.76
N ILE A 500 -12.96 1.52 13.92
CA ILE A 500 -13.44 0.76 15.08
C ILE A 500 -14.73 0.01 14.74
N LEU A 501 -15.73 0.70 14.19
CA LEU A 501 -17.03 0.09 13.86
C LEU A 501 -16.88 -1.05 12.85
N VAL A 502 -16.05 -0.88 11.82
CA VAL A 502 -15.83 -1.90 10.81
C VAL A 502 -14.95 -3.03 11.33
N ALA A 503 -13.94 -2.78 12.16
CA ALA A 503 -13.08 -3.84 12.70
C ALA A 503 -13.71 -4.59 13.89
N MET A 504 -14.69 -4.01 14.58
CA MET A 504 -15.28 -4.57 15.80
C MET A 504 -15.81 -6.01 15.64
N PRO A 505 -16.52 -6.38 14.56
CA PRO A 505 -17.07 -7.73 14.42
C PRO A 505 -16.03 -8.85 14.49
N ILE A 506 -14.84 -8.64 13.89
CA ILE A 506 -13.80 -9.66 13.94
C ILE A 506 -13.18 -9.77 15.35
N TYR A 507 -12.95 -8.65 16.04
CA TYR A 507 -12.43 -8.70 17.42
C TYR A 507 -13.45 -9.27 18.42
N TYR A 508 -14.74 -8.99 18.20
CA TYR A 508 -15.83 -9.60 18.96
C TYR A 508 -15.86 -11.12 18.74
N THR A 509 -15.77 -11.56 17.49
CA THR A 509 -15.71 -12.99 17.13
C THR A 509 -14.52 -13.68 17.78
N MET A 510 -13.33 -13.09 17.68
CA MET A 510 -12.13 -13.63 18.34
C MET A 510 -12.30 -13.72 19.85
N ARG A 511 -12.94 -12.73 20.48
CA ARG A 511 -13.21 -12.77 21.92
C ARG A 511 -14.17 -13.89 22.29
N GLY A 512 -15.24 -14.07 21.51
CA GLY A 512 -16.25 -15.11 21.74
C GLY A 512 -15.73 -16.53 21.50
N ASN A 513 -14.86 -16.70 20.51
CA ASN A 513 -14.21 -17.99 20.21
C ASN A 513 -12.90 -18.20 20.98
N GLU A 514 -12.57 -17.31 21.93
CA GLU A 514 -11.34 -17.36 22.73
C GLU A 514 -10.03 -17.41 21.92
N VAL A 515 -10.03 -16.81 20.73
CA VAL A 515 -8.87 -16.78 19.82
C VAL A 515 -7.96 -15.57 20.12
N PRO A 516 -6.65 -15.77 20.34
CA PRO A 516 -5.71 -14.67 20.51
C PRO A 516 -5.60 -13.75 19.28
N ILE A 517 -5.45 -12.44 19.49
CA ILE A 517 -5.34 -11.44 18.40
C ILE A 517 -4.18 -11.73 17.45
N ALA A 518 -3.07 -12.26 17.97
CA ALA A 518 -1.85 -12.56 17.24
C ALA A 518 -1.57 -14.08 17.30
N MET A 519 -2.57 -14.88 16.91
CA MET A 519 -2.54 -16.35 17.04
C MET A 519 -1.31 -16.95 16.37
N ARG A 520 -0.99 -16.54 15.13
CA ARG A 520 0.16 -17.08 14.41
C ARG A 520 1.48 -16.58 14.96
N TYR A 521 1.55 -15.30 15.35
CA TYR A 521 2.73 -14.77 16.03
C TYR A 521 3.03 -15.56 17.31
N ASN A 522 2.00 -15.83 18.12
CA ASN A 522 2.12 -16.61 19.35
C ASN A 522 2.45 -18.09 19.07
N ALA A 523 1.80 -18.71 18.08
CA ALA A 523 2.00 -20.13 17.72
C ALA A 523 3.38 -20.40 17.10
N ASN A 524 3.91 -19.46 16.32
CA ASN A 524 5.27 -19.55 15.81
C ASN A 524 6.33 -19.36 16.92
N GLY A 525 5.93 -19.02 18.15
CA GLY A 525 6.76 -19.03 19.37
C GLY A 525 7.98 -18.10 19.40
N ALA A 526 8.28 -17.37 18.33
CA ALA A 526 9.66 -17.01 18.04
C ALA A 526 9.82 -15.53 17.71
N THR A 527 10.19 -14.75 18.73
CA THR A 527 11.37 -13.91 18.52
C THR A 527 12.04 -13.51 19.81
N ILE A 528 11.32 -13.05 20.83
CA ILE A 528 12.01 -12.44 21.98
C ILE A 528 12.86 -13.47 22.73
N ASP A 529 12.31 -14.65 23.02
CA ASP A 529 13.06 -15.69 23.73
C ASP A 529 14.07 -16.38 22.81
N TRP A 530 13.76 -16.50 21.52
CA TRP A 530 14.71 -16.98 20.51
C TRP A 530 15.90 -16.02 20.30
N VAL A 531 15.66 -14.71 20.25
CA VAL A 531 16.67 -13.65 20.18
C VAL A 531 17.47 -13.55 21.46
N LYS A 532 16.81 -13.66 22.63
CA LYS A 532 17.51 -13.74 23.92
C LYS A 532 18.43 -14.97 23.96
N GLY A 533 17.97 -16.12 23.47
CA GLY A 533 18.77 -17.33 23.33
C GLY A 533 20.00 -17.11 22.46
N MET A 534 19.82 -16.57 21.24
CA MET A 534 20.94 -16.23 20.36
C MET A 534 21.91 -15.20 20.95
N LEU A 535 21.39 -14.19 21.67
CA LEU A 535 22.23 -13.21 22.37
C LEU A 535 23.04 -13.87 23.48
N ALA A 536 22.42 -14.77 24.26
CA ALA A 536 23.09 -15.52 25.32
C ALA A 536 24.16 -16.49 24.76
N GLU A 537 23.91 -17.06 23.58
CA GLU A 537 24.82 -17.93 22.84
C GLU A 537 25.91 -17.17 22.05
N GLY A 538 25.91 -15.82 22.06
CA GLY A 538 26.89 -15.02 21.33
C GLY A 538 26.74 -15.02 19.80
N ARG A 539 25.56 -15.39 19.27
CA ARG A 539 25.25 -15.52 17.83
C ARG A 539 24.89 -14.18 17.17
N SER A 540 25.76 -13.19 17.35
CA SER A 540 25.57 -11.82 16.86
C SER A 540 25.50 -11.71 15.34
N SER A 541 26.22 -12.57 14.61
CA SER A 541 26.18 -12.65 13.15
C SER A 541 24.81 -13.09 12.61
N GLU A 542 24.16 -14.02 13.28
CA GLU A 542 22.83 -14.51 12.90
C GLU A 542 21.73 -13.50 13.21
N LEU A 543 21.87 -12.76 14.32
CA LEU A 543 21.02 -11.60 14.61
C LEU A 543 21.17 -10.51 13.55
N LEU A 544 22.38 -10.25 13.09
CA LEU A 544 22.61 -9.32 11.99
C LEU A 544 21.99 -9.82 10.69
N GLN A 545 22.08 -11.13 10.39
CA GLN A 545 21.42 -11.74 9.24
C GLN A 545 19.89 -11.59 9.33
N MET A 546 19.29 -11.89 10.47
CA MET A 546 17.85 -11.74 10.72
C MET A 546 17.32 -10.32 10.41
N VAL A 547 18.12 -9.28 10.68
CA VAL A 547 17.76 -7.88 10.38
C VAL A 547 18.07 -7.48 8.93
N THR A 548 19.13 -8.02 8.35
CA THR A 548 19.62 -7.62 7.02
C THR A 548 18.97 -8.40 5.88
N GLU A 549 18.64 -9.68 6.07
CA GLU A 549 18.08 -10.56 5.04
C GLU A 549 16.76 -10.04 4.45
N PRO A 550 15.82 -9.46 5.23
CA PRO A 550 14.61 -8.87 4.65
C PRO A 550 14.89 -7.78 3.61
N PHE A 551 15.92 -6.96 3.85
CA PHE A 551 16.36 -5.95 2.89
C PHE A 551 17.08 -6.60 1.70
N LEU A 552 17.98 -7.55 1.96
CA LEU A 552 18.70 -8.28 0.92
C LEU A 552 17.76 -9.09 0.03
N PHE A 553 16.61 -9.54 0.52
CA PHE A 553 15.60 -10.18 -0.30
C PHE A 553 15.05 -9.28 -1.42
N LEU A 554 15.04 -7.96 -1.19
CA LEU A 554 14.61 -7.01 -2.20
C LEU A 554 15.60 -6.91 -3.36
N VAL A 555 16.90 -7.08 -3.10
CA VAL A 555 17.94 -6.64 -4.03
C VAL A 555 18.97 -7.72 -4.38
N ASN A 556 19.03 -8.84 -3.64
CA ASN A 556 20.11 -9.81 -3.70
C ASN A 556 19.71 -11.29 -3.52
N LEU A 557 18.86 -11.64 -2.55
CA LEU A 557 18.60 -13.07 -2.22
C LEU A 557 17.62 -13.73 -3.19
N THR A 558 17.98 -14.92 -3.69
CA THR A 558 17.17 -15.70 -4.66
C THR A 558 17.03 -17.18 -4.32
N ASP A 559 18.00 -17.77 -3.63
CA ASP A 559 18.16 -19.23 -3.51
C ASP A 559 17.89 -19.72 -2.09
N ARG A 560 16.76 -19.30 -1.51
CA ARG A 560 16.29 -19.81 -0.21
C ARG A 560 15.03 -20.63 -0.41
N PRO A 561 14.86 -21.76 0.30
CA PRO A 561 13.63 -22.55 0.21
C PRO A 561 12.39 -21.66 0.35
N SER A 562 12.32 -20.84 1.40
CA SER A 562 11.18 -19.96 1.70
C SER A 562 10.84 -18.91 0.62
N ILE A 563 11.78 -18.60 -0.27
CA ILE A 563 11.58 -17.75 -1.45
C ILE A 563 10.98 -18.58 -2.59
N ILE A 564 11.60 -19.74 -2.84
CA ILE A 564 11.27 -20.65 -3.94
C ILE A 564 9.87 -21.24 -3.76
N TRP A 565 9.42 -21.42 -2.52
CA TRP A 565 8.06 -21.88 -2.21
C TRP A 565 6.94 -21.00 -2.75
N TYR A 566 7.14 -19.68 -2.92
CA TYR A 566 6.04 -18.72 -3.16
C TYR A 566 6.19 -17.83 -4.39
N TYR A 567 7.43 -17.45 -4.74
CA TYR A 567 7.69 -16.60 -5.91
C TYR A 567 8.85 -17.17 -6.73
N GLY A 568 9.94 -17.54 -6.06
CA GLY A 568 11.12 -18.16 -6.67
C GLY A 568 11.72 -17.40 -7.86
N GLY A 569 12.63 -18.06 -8.59
CA GLY A 569 13.32 -17.51 -9.76
C GLY A 569 14.78 -17.11 -9.50
N THR A 570 15.48 -16.71 -10.57
CA THR A 570 16.92 -16.38 -10.55
C THR A 570 17.23 -14.94 -10.17
N HIS A 571 16.20 -14.12 -9.94
CA HIS A 571 16.32 -12.70 -9.63
C HIS A 571 15.71 -12.40 -8.27
N PRO A 572 16.21 -11.37 -7.56
CA PRO A 572 15.65 -10.97 -6.29
C PRO A 572 14.26 -10.36 -6.49
N LEU A 573 13.59 -9.97 -5.40
CA LEU A 573 12.22 -9.46 -5.48
C LEU A 573 12.11 -8.23 -6.42
N LEU A 574 13.15 -7.38 -6.45
CA LEU A 574 13.34 -6.37 -7.49
C LEU A 574 14.29 -6.90 -8.55
N LEU A 575 13.90 -6.77 -9.82
CA LEU A 575 14.84 -6.93 -10.92
C LEU A 575 15.99 -5.95 -10.75
N GLU A 576 17.22 -6.40 -10.98
CA GLU A 576 18.46 -5.67 -10.75
C GLU A 576 18.47 -4.34 -11.53
N ALA A 577 17.93 -4.35 -12.75
CA ALA A 577 17.79 -3.15 -13.58
C ALA A 577 16.87 -2.07 -12.95
N THR A 578 15.98 -2.45 -12.04
CA THR A 578 15.05 -1.54 -11.35
C THR A 578 15.56 -1.09 -9.97
N VAL A 579 16.55 -1.79 -9.40
CA VAL A 579 17.16 -1.45 -8.10
C VAL A 579 17.68 -0.01 -8.06
N PRO A 580 18.39 0.54 -9.08
CA PRO A 580 18.83 1.93 -9.04
C PRO A 580 17.68 2.93 -8.91
N LEU A 581 16.53 2.64 -9.54
CA LEU A 581 15.34 3.49 -9.48
C LEU A 581 14.73 3.49 -8.08
N PHE A 582 14.68 2.31 -7.45
CA PHE A 582 14.23 2.15 -6.07
C PHE A 582 15.16 2.88 -5.09
N LEU A 583 16.48 2.68 -5.20
CA LEU A 583 17.48 3.32 -4.34
C LEU A 583 17.44 4.85 -4.46
N LEU A 584 17.38 5.40 -5.67
CA LEU A 584 17.21 6.85 -5.86
C LEU A 584 15.91 7.37 -5.22
N GLY A 585 14.82 6.60 -5.34
CA GLY A 585 13.56 6.88 -4.67
C GLY A 585 13.68 6.96 -3.16
N VAL A 586 14.34 5.99 -2.54
CA VAL A 586 14.63 5.94 -1.10
C VAL A 586 15.51 7.12 -0.70
N GLY A 587 16.62 7.38 -1.41
CA GLY A 587 17.52 8.50 -1.13
C GLY A 587 16.83 9.86 -1.18
N PHE A 588 16.02 10.11 -2.22
CA PHE A 588 15.22 11.33 -2.31
C PHE A 588 14.13 11.40 -1.23
N GLY A 589 13.54 10.27 -0.87
CA GLY A 589 12.60 10.13 0.24
C GLY A 589 13.23 10.52 1.57
N LEU A 590 14.42 10.01 1.88
CA LEU A 590 15.16 10.29 3.12
C LEU A 590 15.48 11.78 3.24
N TRP A 591 15.92 12.42 2.16
CA TRP A 591 16.13 13.87 2.13
C TRP A 591 14.84 14.67 2.44
N ARG A 592 13.69 14.12 2.03
CA ARG A 592 12.36 14.72 2.24
C ARG A 592 11.54 14.04 3.33
N LEU A 593 12.16 13.32 4.28
CA LEU A 593 11.46 12.57 5.33
C LEU A 593 10.48 13.44 6.13
N ARG A 594 10.73 14.76 6.21
CA ARG A 594 9.84 15.75 6.83
C ARG A 594 8.55 16.04 6.05
N LYS A 595 8.32 15.38 4.92
CA LYS A 595 7.08 15.52 4.15
C LYS A 595 6.21 14.28 4.36
N PRO A 596 4.89 14.43 4.59
CA PRO A 596 3.98 13.33 4.89
C PRO A 596 4.09 12.13 3.94
N GLY A 597 4.27 12.38 2.64
CA GLY A 597 4.42 11.33 1.64
C GLY A 597 5.69 10.50 1.76
N ALA A 598 6.86 11.13 1.96
CA ALA A 598 8.10 10.37 2.18
C ALA A 598 8.06 9.63 3.51
N LEU A 599 7.56 10.29 4.55
CA LEU A 599 7.42 9.69 5.87
C LEU A 599 6.66 8.37 5.76
N LEU A 600 5.46 8.39 5.17
CA LEU A 600 4.64 7.19 4.99
C LEU A 600 5.38 6.08 4.24
N LEU A 601 5.94 6.35 3.07
CA LEU A 601 6.60 5.31 2.27
C LEU A 601 7.78 4.68 3.01
N LEU A 602 8.58 5.48 3.70
CA LEU A 602 9.77 4.99 4.39
C LEU A 602 9.43 4.21 5.66
N ILE A 603 8.45 4.67 6.46
CA ILE A 603 8.02 3.90 7.63
C ILE A 603 7.22 2.65 7.20
N TRP A 604 6.53 2.65 6.06
CA TRP A 604 5.84 1.47 5.54
C TRP A 604 6.81 0.38 5.10
N CYS A 605 7.78 0.72 4.26
CA CYS A 605 8.85 -0.22 3.90
C CYS A 605 9.62 -0.66 5.15
N GLY A 606 9.99 0.29 6.02
CA GLY A 606 10.71 -0.02 7.27
C GLY A 606 9.93 -0.94 8.21
N ALA A 607 8.64 -0.71 8.42
CA ALA A 607 7.79 -1.53 9.27
C ALA A 607 7.59 -2.95 8.69
N THR A 608 7.46 -3.06 7.36
CA THR A 608 7.36 -4.38 6.70
C THR A 608 8.66 -5.16 6.83
N LEU A 609 9.81 -4.50 6.61
CA LEU A 609 11.13 -5.11 6.78
C LEU A 609 11.37 -5.53 8.25
N ALA A 610 11.09 -4.63 9.19
CA ALA A 610 11.22 -4.91 10.63
C ALA A 610 10.28 -6.04 11.07
N GLY A 611 9.02 -6.05 10.62
CA GLY A 611 8.08 -7.13 10.93
C GLY A 611 8.56 -8.48 10.40
N ASN A 612 9.15 -8.52 9.20
CA ASN A 612 9.76 -9.73 8.66
C ASN A 612 11.02 -10.15 9.42
N SER A 613 11.84 -9.21 9.89
CA SER A 613 12.97 -9.51 10.78
C SER A 613 12.52 -10.19 12.06
N LEU A 614 11.31 -9.92 12.55
CA LEU A 614 10.78 -10.48 13.81
C LEU A 614 10.15 -11.88 13.65
N VAL A 615 10.13 -12.48 12.47
CA VAL A 615 9.46 -13.76 12.27
C VAL A 615 10.39 -14.73 11.56
N HIS A 616 10.49 -15.96 12.04
CA HIS A 616 11.26 -17.02 11.39
C HIS A 616 10.36 -17.92 10.52
N PRO A 617 10.74 -18.29 9.28
CA PRO A 617 11.84 -17.72 8.50
C PRO A 617 11.57 -16.25 8.13
N GLN A 618 12.62 -15.42 8.00
CA GLN A 618 12.48 -13.95 7.81
C GLN A 618 12.10 -13.56 6.39
N VAL A 619 12.36 -14.44 5.43
CA VAL A 619 12.21 -14.16 4.00
C VAL A 619 11.13 -15.04 3.40
N VAL A 620 9.89 -14.53 3.33
CA VAL A 620 8.75 -15.19 2.69
C VAL A 620 8.05 -14.19 1.78
N SER A 621 8.00 -14.44 0.47
CA SER A 621 7.59 -13.43 -0.53
C SER A 621 6.15 -12.91 -0.34
N THR A 622 5.23 -13.74 0.14
CA THR A 622 3.84 -13.37 0.44
C THR A 622 3.74 -12.25 1.48
N ARG A 623 4.70 -12.14 2.41
CA ARG A 623 4.74 -11.09 3.43
C ARG A 623 5.15 -9.71 2.87
N TYR A 624 5.65 -9.66 1.64
CA TYR A 624 6.09 -8.43 0.97
C TYR A 624 5.00 -7.81 0.08
N VAL A 625 3.93 -8.54 -0.20
CA VAL A 625 2.77 -8.07 -1.01
C VAL A 625 2.27 -6.72 -0.51
N VAL A 626 2.15 -6.59 0.81
CA VAL A 626 1.65 -5.38 1.49
C VAL A 626 2.51 -4.15 1.26
N MET A 627 3.79 -4.25 0.87
CA MET A 627 4.64 -3.07 0.63
C MET A 627 4.92 -2.78 -0.85
N MET A 628 4.50 -3.64 -1.77
CA MET A 628 4.74 -3.47 -3.21
C MET A 628 4.21 -2.13 -3.77
N PRO A 629 3.05 -1.60 -3.33
CA PRO A 629 2.60 -0.26 -3.70
C PRO A 629 3.59 0.85 -3.30
N ALA A 630 4.20 0.73 -2.12
CA ALA A 630 5.19 1.68 -1.63
C ALA A 630 6.49 1.61 -2.45
N ILE A 631 6.94 0.40 -2.78
CA ILE A 631 8.10 0.18 -3.67
C ILE A 631 7.86 0.84 -5.04
N ALA A 632 6.69 0.60 -5.65
CA ALA A 632 6.35 1.18 -6.95
C ALA A 632 6.33 2.73 -6.91
N LEU A 633 5.85 3.31 -5.81
CA LEU A 633 5.91 4.76 -5.59
C LEU A 633 7.34 5.27 -5.41
N LEU A 634 8.21 4.55 -4.68
CA LEU A 634 9.63 4.90 -4.53
C LEU A 634 10.36 4.84 -5.88
N MET A 635 10.21 3.77 -6.65
CA MET A 635 10.76 3.67 -8.01
C MET A 635 10.30 4.83 -8.89
N SER A 636 9.00 5.16 -8.83
CA SER A 636 8.44 6.30 -9.57
C SER A 636 9.02 7.65 -9.13
N ILE A 637 9.28 7.85 -7.84
CA ILE A 637 9.98 9.04 -7.32
C ILE A 637 11.40 9.11 -7.89
N GLY A 638 12.14 7.99 -7.89
CA GLY A 638 13.48 7.90 -8.48
C GLY A 638 13.47 8.32 -9.96
N ILE A 639 12.57 7.75 -10.76
CA ILE A 639 12.37 8.09 -12.18
C ILE A 639 12.03 9.57 -12.37
N VAL A 640 10.94 10.03 -11.75
CA VAL A 640 10.37 11.35 -12.02
C VAL A 640 11.30 12.48 -11.59
N TYR A 641 11.92 12.35 -10.42
CA TYR A 641 12.75 13.41 -9.87
C TYR A 641 14.21 13.30 -10.29
N GLY A 642 14.73 12.10 -10.53
CA GLY A 642 16.04 11.91 -11.17
C GLY A 642 16.07 12.58 -12.55
N LEU A 643 15.06 12.33 -13.40
CA LEU A 643 14.97 12.97 -14.72
C LEU A 643 14.76 14.49 -14.64
N LYS A 644 13.97 15.00 -13.69
CA LYS A 644 13.79 16.46 -13.53
C LYS A 644 15.05 17.18 -13.04
N LEU A 645 15.90 16.49 -12.27
CA LEU A 645 17.17 17.02 -11.79
C LEU A 645 18.22 16.99 -12.89
N LEU A 646 18.29 15.91 -13.68
CA LEU A 646 19.17 15.76 -14.84
C LEU A 646 18.82 16.70 -15.99
N LEU A 647 17.54 16.80 -16.36
CA LEU A 647 17.15 17.51 -17.59
C LEU A 647 17.28 19.04 -17.44
N PRO A 648 17.92 19.71 -18.42
CA PRO A 648 18.04 21.16 -18.39
C PRO A 648 16.65 21.87 -18.53
N ARG A 649 16.53 23.14 -18.13
CA ARG A 649 15.33 24.01 -18.24
C ARG A 649 15.24 24.83 -19.56
N ARG A 650 16.31 24.94 -20.38
CA ARG A 650 16.38 25.52 -21.77
C ARG A 650 17.39 24.77 -22.66
N LEU A 651 16.96 24.05 -23.71
CA LEU A 651 17.83 23.29 -24.62
C LEU A 651 17.95 24.22 -25.82
N ARG A 652 19.06 24.95 -25.90
CA ARG A 652 19.40 25.63 -27.13
C ARG A 652 20.15 24.60 -27.96
N LEU A 653 19.50 24.05 -28.97
CA LEU A 653 20.21 23.40 -30.06
C LEU A 653 21.03 24.51 -30.75
N PRO A 654 22.34 24.31 -31.00
CA PRO A 654 23.12 25.24 -31.80
C PRO A 654 22.47 25.33 -33.20
N GLY A 655 22.04 26.53 -33.62
CA GLY A 655 21.61 26.79 -35.00
C GLY A 655 20.10 26.91 -35.27
N THR A 656 19.20 26.70 -34.31
CA THR A 656 17.74 26.85 -34.55
C THR A 656 17.07 27.81 -33.56
N ALA A 657 16.39 28.85 -34.08
CA ALA A 657 15.66 29.86 -33.30
C ALA A 657 14.43 29.32 -32.54
N SER A 658 14.10 28.03 -32.67
CA SER A 658 12.99 27.42 -31.93
C SER A 658 13.41 27.09 -30.49
N GLU A 659 12.99 27.91 -29.52
CA GLU A 659 13.01 27.53 -28.10
C GLU A 659 12.05 26.35 -27.88
N MET A 660 12.53 25.10 -28.02
CA MET A 660 11.69 23.93 -27.73
C MET A 660 11.42 23.85 -26.22
N ARG A 661 10.16 24.04 -25.83
CA ARG A 661 9.70 23.87 -24.43
C ARG A 661 9.92 22.40 -24.03
N TRP A 662 10.52 22.13 -22.87
CA TRP A 662 10.93 20.78 -22.37
C TRP A 662 9.85 19.82 -21.93
N ARG A 663 8.61 20.31 -21.85
CA ARG A 663 7.50 19.48 -21.40
C ARG A 663 7.29 18.20 -22.25
N PRO A 664 7.44 18.20 -23.59
CA PRO A 664 7.38 17.00 -24.40
C PRO A 664 8.66 16.14 -24.28
N ALA A 665 9.86 16.70 -24.21
CA ALA A 665 11.10 15.92 -24.05
C ALA A 665 11.15 15.14 -22.70
N LEU A 666 10.81 15.81 -21.59
CA LEU A 666 10.67 15.14 -20.29
C LEU A 666 9.55 14.10 -20.30
N ALA A 667 8.42 14.38 -20.96
CA ALA A 667 7.34 13.41 -21.08
C ALA A 667 7.76 12.19 -21.91
N GLY A 668 8.46 12.40 -23.03
CA GLY A 668 9.02 11.33 -23.87
C GLY A 668 10.01 10.47 -23.11
N ALA A 669 10.98 11.08 -22.41
CA ALA A 669 11.95 10.34 -21.59
C ALA A 669 11.27 9.52 -20.47
N LEU A 670 10.24 10.08 -19.82
CA LEU A 670 9.45 9.36 -18.82
C LEU A 670 8.69 8.17 -19.43
N VAL A 671 8.10 8.35 -20.61
CA VAL A 671 7.38 7.29 -21.32
C VAL A 671 8.34 6.18 -21.75
N VAL A 672 9.51 6.53 -22.29
CA VAL A 672 10.53 5.55 -22.70
C VAL A 672 11.06 4.78 -21.49
N LEU A 673 11.44 5.47 -20.41
CA LEU A 673 11.98 4.79 -19.23
C LEU A 673 10.93 3.93 -18.52
N ALA A 674 9.72 4.45 -18.31
CA ALA A 674 8.64 3.67 -17.73
C ALA A 674 8.24 2.50 -18.65
N GLY A 675 8.19 2.72 -19.97
CA GLY A 675 7.91 1.68 -20.96
C GLY A 675 8.97 0.57 -20.96
N ALA A 676 10.26 0.93 -20.88
CA ALA A 676 11.33 -0.04 -20.78
C ALA A 676 11.24 -0.90 -19.52
N VAL A 677 10.91 -0.30 -18.37
CA VAL A 677 10.68 -1.04 -17.10
C VAL A 677 9.49 -1.99 -17.25
N VAL A 678 8.37 -1.51 -17.81
CA VAL A 678 7.13 -2.29 -17.96
C VAL A 678 7.31 -3.47 -18.92
N ILE A 679 7.90 -3.21 -20.08
CA ILE A 679 8.18 -4.24 -21.10
C ILE A 679 9.18 -5.25 -20.54
N GLY A 680 10.29 -4.79 -19.95
CA GLY A 680 11.31 -5.66 -19.37
C GLY A 680 10.74 -6.57 -18.26
N GLN A 681 9.92 -6.02 -17.37
CA GLN A 681 9.25 -6.79 -16.33
C GLN A 681 8.25 -7.82 -16.89
N GLY A 682 7.43 -7.43 -17.88
CA GLY A 682 6.48 -8.34 -18.52
C GLY A 682 7.17 -9.47 -19.28
N VAL A 683 8.20 -9.15 -20.06
CA VAL A 683 9.01 -10.12 -20.81
C VAL A 683 9.71 -11.08 -19.86
N TYR A 684 10.31 -10.58 -18.78
CA TYR A 684 10.89 -11.44 -17.75
C TYR A 684 9.84 -12.38 -17.15
N TYR A 685 8.69 -11.83 -16.73
CA TYR A 685 7.69 -12.63 -16.02
C TYR A 685 7.13 -13.78 -16.88
N TYR A 686 6.60 -13.47 -18.07
CA TYR A 686 5.99 -14.50 -18.93
C TYR A 686 7.00 -15.30 -19.75
N GLY A 687 8.17 -14.74 -20.04
CA GLY A 687 9.16 -15.37 -20.91
C GLY A 687 10.15 -16.27 -20.16
N THR A 688 10.62 -15.84 -19.00
CA THR A 688 11.70 -16.55 -18.27
C THR A 688 11.26 -17.05 -16.90
N HIS A 689 10.62 -16.20 -16.11
CA HIS A 689 10.36 -16.48 -14.70
C HIS A 689 9.41 -17.65 -14.47
N LEU A 690 8.28 -17.73 -15.19
CA LEU A 690 7.32 -18.83 -15.00
C LEU A 690 7.96 -20.20 -15.23
N ASN A 691 8.73 -20.36 -16.31
CA ASN A 691 9.42 -21.61 -16.62
C ASN A 691 10.50 -21.94 -15.57
N GLN A 692 11.34 -20.96 -15.22
CA GLN A 692 12.40 -21.16 -14.21
C GLN A 692 11.85 -21.48 -12.83
N PHE A 693 10.73 -20.85 -12.45
CA PHE A 693 10.04 -21.10 -11.20
C PHE A 693 9.56 -22.55 -11.14
N GLU A 694 8.86 -23.02 -12.19
CA GLU A 694 8.40 -24.41 -12.27
C GLU A 694 9.58 -25.40 -12.24
N ASP A 695 10.62 -25.18 -13.05
CA ASP A 695 11.79 -26.07 -13.10
C ASP A 695 12.55 -26.14 -11.76
N ARG A 696 12.70 -25.01 -11.06
CA ARG A 696 13.31 -25.01 -9.72
C ARG A 696 12.40 -25.69 -8.70
N TYR A 697 11.11 -25.39 -8.71
CA TYR A 697 10.18 -26.00 -7.78
C TYR A 697 10.18 -27.53 -7.93
N ARG A 698 10.14 -28.05 -9.16
CA ARG A 698 10.22 -29.50 -9.43
C ARG A 698 11.54 -30.10 -8.92
N ARG A 699 12.68 -29.47 -9.21
CA ARG A 699 14.00 -29.96 -8.79
C ARG A 699 14.25 -29.93 -7.28
N GLU A 700 13.63 -29.01 -6.57
CA GLU A 700 13.87 -28.86 -5.13
C GLU A 700 12.83 -29.57 -4.25
N PHE A 701 11.60 -29.72 -4.75
CA PHE A 701 10.48 -30.21 -3.94
C PHE A 701 9.81 -31.48 -4.45
N LEU A 702 9.95 -31.86 -5.73
CA LEU A 702 9.38 -33.11 -6.25
C LEU A 702 10.39 -34.26 -6.32
N THR A 703 11.70 -33.99 -6.29
CA THR A 703 12.71 -35.06 -6.27
C THR A 703 12.90 -35.71 -4.89
N CYS A 704 12.22 -35.21 -3.86
CA CYS A 704 12.24 -35.76 -2.50
C CYS A 704 10.98 -36.56 -2.12
N GLY A 705 10.05 -36.76 -3.05
CA GLY A 705 8.89 -37.65 -2.95
C GLY A 705 8.00 -37.47 -4.17
N ASP A 706 7.58 -38.57 -4.79
CA ASP A 706 6.69 -38.65 -5.97
C ASP A 706 7.32 -38.44 -7.36
N THR A 707 8.29 -39.28 -7.70
CA THR A 707 8.51 -39.63 -9.12
C THR A 707 7.50 -40.63 -9.68
N ASP A 708 6.60 -41.19 -8.87
CA ASP A 708 5.69 -42.27 -9.32
C ASP A 708 4.25 -41.84 -9.61
N ASP A 709 3.79 -40.64 -9.21
CA ASP A 709 2.38 -40.21 -9.36
C ASP A 709 2.14 -39.14 -10.45
N ALA A 710 3.04 -39.02 -11.44
CA ALA A 710 2.84 -38.15 -12.61
C ALA A 710 2.74 -38.94 -13.92
N VAL A 711 1.66 -39.70 -14.08
CA VAL A 711 1.09 -40.14 -15.37
C VAL A 711 -0.37 -39.75 -15.46
#